data_AF-A0A919FTJ5-F1
#
_entry.id   AF-A0A919FTJ5-F1
#
_cell.length_a   1.000
_cell.length_b   1.000
_cell.length_c   1.000
_cell.angle_alpha   90.00
_cell.angle_beta   90.00
_cell.angle_gamma   90.00
#
_symmetry.space_group_name_H-M   'P 1'
#
loop_
_entity.id
_entity.type
_entity.pdbx_description
1 polymer ?
#
loop_
_entity_poly.entity_id
_entity_poly.type
_entity_poly.pdbx_seq_one_letter_code
_entity_poly.pdbx_strand_id
1 'polypeptide(L)'
;MPRTHRLTAAGAATAAILTLAAGGLLAPPAGAAPDEASAPTAVSTDAPLPELRLDDPSIAWKELVVDGDDVERRADGSPYNAFGGFGSVSCNNTSNLLLDYKEENPDAYWAIMRMLFDPETGAGLKHIKVELGADSNSSSGAEPATKRSADEPANVLRGAGFHFIADALSINPDIETEALRWGEPSWTGNDPAKRYQWYKETIDAAYDTFGVEFDWMSPSQNEVRGATYQASELAWTVQFAQWLERDAAAPGARYDYSKIKIVALDSYREGDAIAARILADPAALEQVDALGYHYDIVGGPNVTRLNKEFGKEILYSEGVAPMIDPQYRIAADPGRGGVGGTVSAADIADRFINAYRWSGAGSDPAHMTTFLFQPAVSAMYEGTQYSPKHLIRASDPWSGYWEGDVGLVAVRHFHQFVEDGWEYVEGATGGDGTKGDGGTNVDTSTRTVLTARTPASAESDADEQWSQVHANNTRTDRYFEVKVADLGAAGRPLYAWETRGPDADQAYDANYFQKTGYYAPVRSETIGGVEHDVYRVKVPAYSIVTLSTLEDGVHGTTAEYAPGDFAPDAEDTILELPYRDNFEYDDYPVTTVGGREMTYLERRGGTPRYTADQDGAFEVVGSDDAAHRNVLQQQIHGQNRGFTWNVWGNGRQDVLQTAAPSTVLGDHRWADYTAMVDFQLDAVDRDGTLENFAGLGVRQTYARGGDQATYTVRVHEDGRWQLRKLDAVVASGTVAEFDGGAWHTLAVEARENVITANLDGARLVQHVDPSANPVLSGRIALASGFYNTRYDNLAVTPVKGYAWASEKIDDSDARLAYPDGFTFAQAGFAHFNRTQHVLRTGQSVNVDFTGTGLNLFGATGAATLEVTIDGGTPRTEQVGTVGTRQTSYWLRGLEQREHTVTVRVASGTFTLDGVDVLTGGAKVRLGDAAERPVKVVEAPARAATAVGQAADLPRTVRAVSAAGTTIDAEVSWFVPEGALDTPYALVRVDGTFVKDPSLRISLYVEVVPEGLRYFIDANAPAAPNAVAYPAVRAWADAEDRPLLNREADAAWSAERGWGRAASYSAKGLLNTNPYDKMRETGWYTAGTGTPLQYRLTLPAGTYTVSSGHTEWWNPGSGRSRRMATSVSWTGAADGTVTTVPVGSAAFPNGSMGQSAVVSGTFTLPDAAVVTYTVSNDGGTEAPALSWLAVADDGQA
;
A
#
# COMPACT_ATOMS: atom_id res chain seq x y z
N MET A 1 -34.94 -13.08 -12.65
CA MET A 1 -35.49 -14.36 -12.16
C MET A 1 -34.88 -15.50 -12.96
N PRO A 2 -34.00 -16.31 -12.38
CA PRO A 2 -33.72 -17.66 -12.87
C PRO A 2 -33.81 -18.71 -11.75
N ARG A 3 -34.47 -19.84 -12.03
CA ARG A 3 -34.18 -21.16 -11.47
C ARG A 3 -34.77 -22.20 -12.41
N THR A 4 -34.02 -23.25 -12.70
CA THR A 4 -34.58 -24.61 -12.66
C THR A 4 -33.50 -25.65 -12.39
N HIS A 5 -33.80 -26.45 -11.37
CA HIS A 5 -33.08 -27.59 -10.84
C HIS A 5 -32.88 -28.74 -11.85
N ARG A 6 -31.86 -29.57 -11.61
CA ARG A 6 -32.01 -31.03 -11.68
C ARG A 6 -31.42 -31.73 -10.45
N LEU A 7 -32.25 -32.58 -9.87
CA LEU A 7 -32.02 -33.48 -8.75
C LEU A 7 -31.40 -34.80 -9.22
N THR A 8 -30.37 -35.23 -8.48
CA THR A 8 -29.98 -36.58 -8.02
C THR A 8 -30.32 -37.84 -8.84
N ALA A 9 -29.28 -38.66 -9.05
CA ALA A 9 -29.37 -40.12 -8.89
C ALA A 9 -28.09 -40.63 -8.20
N ALA A 10 -28.29 -41.32 -7.07
CA ALA A 10 -27.26 -41.91 -6.24
C ALA A 10 -26.72 -43.23 -6.82
N GLY A 11 -25.41 -43.44 -6.70
CA GLY A 11 -24.76 -44.74 -6.85
C GLY A 11 -23.68 -44.87 -5.76
N ALA A 12 -23.97 -45.69 -4.75
CA ALA A 12 -23.04 -46.02 -3.68
C ALA A 12 -21.90 -46.89 -4.21
N ALA A 13 -20.66 -46.55 -3.87
CA ALA A 13 -19.55 -47.49 -3.92
C ALA A 13 -18.65 -47.33 -2.69
N THR A 14 -18.65 -48.41 -1.93
CA THR A 14 -18.01 -48.72 -0.67
C THR A 14 -16.50 -48.53 -0.67
N ALA A 15 -15.97 -48.05 0.46
CA ALA A 15 -14.55 -48.10 0.79
C ALA A 15 -14.00 -49.53 0.73
N ALA A 16 -12.80 -49.67 0.16
CA ALA A 16 -11.94 -50.83 0.37
C ALA A 16 -10.50 -50.35 0.62
N ILE A 17 -10.07 -50.53 1.86
CA ILE A 17 -8.70 -50.46 2.34
C ILE A 17 -7.94 -51.65 1.72
N LEU A 18 -6.74 -51.42 1.16
CA LEU A 18 -5.70 -52.45 1.12
C LEU A 18 -4.30 -51.82 1.25
N THR A 19 -3.57 -52.31 2.24
CA THR A 19 -2.18 -52.01 2.63
C THR A 19 -1.19 -52.98 1.98
N LEU A 20 0.11 -52.61 2.08
CA LEU A 20 1.37 -53.35 1.83
C LEU A 20 1.91 -53.33 0.38
N ALA A 21 3.22 -53.27 0.09
CA ALA A 21 4.44 -52.94 0.83
C ALA A 21 5.63 -52.95 -0.17
N ALA A 22 6.65 -52.12 0.11
CA ALA A 22 8.11 -52.26 -0.10
C ALA A 22 8.73 -52.82 -1.41
N GLY A 23 9.78 -52.12 -1.85
CA GLY A 23 10.83 -52.55 -2.79
C GLY A 23 10.73 -51.79 -4.11
N GLY A 24 11.73 -51.07 -4.63
CA GLY A 24 13.18 -51.08 -4.48
C GLY A 24 13.73 -50.63 -5.84
N LEU A 25 14.74 -49.75 -5.83
CA LEU A 25 15.65 -49.34 -6.91
C LEU A 25 15.39 -49.89 -8.32
N LEU A 26 15.27 -48.98 -9.31
CA LEU A 26 16.02 -49.00 -10.59
C LEU A 26 15.67 -47.75 -11.42
N ALA A 27 16.69 -47.08 -11.95
CA ALA A 27 16.61 -45.91 -12.83
C ALA A 27 15.78 -46.17 -14.10
N PRO A 28 15.14 -45.16 -14.72
CA PRO A 28 14.59 -45.31 -16.05
C PRO A 28 15.61 -44.96 -17.15
N PRO A 29 15.58 -45.67 -18.29
CA PRO A 29 16.37 -45.38 -19.47
C PRO A 29 15.72 -44.28 -20.34
N ALA A 30 16.51 -43.75 -21.26
CA ALA A 30 16.08 -42.86 -22.32
C ALA A 30 15.00 -43.47 -23.22
N GLY A 31 14.05 -42.63 -23.64
CA GLY A 31 13.28 -42.79 -24.87
C GLY A 31 11.91 -43.46 -24.73
N ALA A 32 10.88 -42.65 -24.53
CA ALA A 32 9.53 -42.90 -25.05
C ALA A 32 8.76 -41.56 -25.09
N ALA A 33 8.28 -41.19 -26.27
CA ALA A 33 7.37 -40.07 -26.48
C ALA A 33 6.07 -40.28 -25.67
N PRO A 34 5.50 -39.25 -25.04
CA PRO A 34 4.17 -39.37 -24.44
C PRO A 34 3.10 -39.27 -25.53
N ASP A 35 2.13 -40.18 -25.44
CA ASP A 35 0.91 -40.28 -26.23
C ASP A 35 0.16 -38.94 -26.29
N GLU A 36 -0.24 -38.57 -27.51
CA GLU A 36 -1.21 -37.51 -27.79
C GLU A 36 -2.51 -37.79 -27.02
N ALA A 37 -2.77 -37.00 -25.98
CA ALA A 37 -4.13 -36.77 -25.53
C ALA A 37 -4.85 -36.05 -26.67
N SER A 38 -5.83 -36.72 -27.27
CA SER A 38 -6.65 -36.18 -28.36
C SER A 38 -7.30 -34.86 -27.92
N ALA A 39 -6.81 -33.76 -28.48
CA ALA A 39 -7.44 -32.45 -28.43
C ALA A 39 -8.89 -32.56 -28.92
N PRO A 40 -9.84 -31.76 -28.38
CA PRO A 40 -11.16 -31.67 -28.95
C PRO A 40 -11.00 -31.18 -30.40
N THR A 41 -11.41 -32.01 -31.36
CA THR A 41 -11.48 -31.65 -32.76
C THR A 41 -12.34 -30.39 -32.91
N ALA A 42 -11.68 -29.27 -33.21
CA ALA A 42 -12.33 -28.06 -33.66
C ALA A 42 -13.21 -28.41 -34.87
N VAL A 43 -14.50 -28.16 -34.75
CA VAL A 43 -15.40 -28.20 -35.89
C VAL A 43 -15.05 -26.96 -36.72
N SER A 44 -14.16 -27.13 -37.68
CA SER A 44 -14.02 -26.18 -38.80
C SER A 44 -15.35 -26.14 -39.53
N THR A 45 -16.08 -25.04 -39.36
CA THR A 45 -17.09 -24.65 -40.33
C THR A 45 -16.41 -23.78 -41.37
N ASP A 46 -16.08 -24.39 -42.51
CA ASP A 46 -15.68 -23.82 -43.81
C ASP A 46 -16.77 -22.87 -44.40
N ALA A 47 -17.35 -21.98 -43.60
CA ALA A 47 -18.13 -20.87 -44.11
C ALA A 47 -17.14 -19.79 -44.58
N PRO A 48 -17.21 -19.34 -45.85
CA PRO A 48 -16.35 -18.26 -46.31
C PRO A 48 -16.58 -17.02 -45.44
N LEU A 49 -15.49 -16.35 -45.02
CA LEU A 49 -15.56 -15.09 -44.27
C LEU A 49 -16.46 -14.10 -45.02
N PRO A 50 -17.30 -13.33 -44.31
CA PRO A 50 -18.20 -12.39 -44.96
C PRO A 50 -17.44 -11.16 -45.49
N GLU A 51 -17.82 -10.68 -46.68
CA GLU A 51 -17.45 -9.34 -47.16
C GLU A 51 -18.20 -8.27 -46.34
N LEU A 52 -17.45 -7.38 -45.69
CA LEU A 52 -17.96 -6.25 -44.91
C LEU A 52 -18.29 -5.09 -45.85
N ARG A 53 -19.47 -5.15 -46.48
CA ARG A 53 -19.91 -4.15 -47.47
C ARG A 53 -20.82 -3.07 -46.86
N LEU A 54 -20.45 -1.79 -47.01
CA LEU A 54 -21.20 -0.63 -46.52
C LEU A 54 -21.66 0.27 -47.69
N ASP A 55 -22.93 0.13 -48.08
CA ASP A 55 -23.54 0.83 -49.23
C ASP A 55 -24.53 1.94 -48.83
N ASP A 56 -24.47 2.45 -47.59
CA ASP A 56 -25.37 3.52 -47.14
C ASP A 56 -24.90 4.91 -47.62
N PRO A 57 -25.67 5.59 -48.50
CA PRO A 57 -25.30 6.91 -49.03
C PRO A 57 -25.43 8.05 -48.00
N SER A 58 -26.01 7.81 -46.83
CA SER A 58 -26.12 8.79 -45.75
C SER A 58 -24.85 8.91 -44.89
N ILE A 59 -23.94 7.94 -44.99
CA ILE A 59 -22.67 7.94 -44.27
C ILE A 59 -21.77 9.07 -44.81
N ALA A 60 -21.32 9.93 -43.90
CA ALA A 60 -20.28 10.93 -44.20
C ALA A 60 -18.90 10.26 -44.11
N TRP A 61 -18.36 9.87 -45.27
CA TRP A 61 -17.06 9.24 -45.39
C TRP A 61 -15.92 10.25 -45.20
N LYS A 62 -14.96 9.91 -44.34
CA LYS A 62 -13.68 10.63 -44.25
C LYS A 62 -12.63 9.98 -45.11
N GLU A 63 -11.84 10.78 -45.81
CA GLU A 63 -10.73 10.27 -46.60
C GLU A 63 -9.54 9.90 -45.72
N LEU A 64 -8.96 8.72 -45.97
CA LEU A 64 -7.68 8.28 -45.42
C LEU A 64 -6.82 7.77 -46.59
N VAL A 65 -5.85 8.57 -47.03
CA VAL A 65 -4.90 8.17 -48.07
C VAL A 65 -3.80 7.33 -47.44
N VAL A 66 -3.53 6.17 -48.03
CA VAL A 66 -2.47 5.23 -47.66
C VAL A 66 -1.62 5.00 -48.91
N ASP A 67 -0.46 5.63 -48.94
CA ASP A 67 0.49 5.55 -50.04
C ASP A 67 1.73 4.80 -49.54
N GLY A 68 2.03 3.63 -50.10
CA GLY A 68 3.16 2.81 -49.67
C GLY A 68 4.54 3.41 -49.95
N ASP A 69 4.61 4.44 -50.82
CA ASP A 69 5.83 5.22 -51.05
C ASP A 69 6.00 6.35 -50.02
N ASP A 70 4.98 6.68 -49.21
CA ASP A 70 5.03 7.67 -48.11
C ASP A 70 5.72 7.11 -46.85
N VAL A 71 6.94 6.61 -47.05
CA VAL A 71 7.84 6.10 -46.02
C VAL A 71 9.05 7.01 -45.93
N GLU A 72 9.34 7.50 -44.73
CA GLU A 72 10.50 8.37 -44.52
C GLU A 72 11.80 7.53 -44.44
N ARG A 73 12.76 7.80 -45.34
CA ARG A 73 14.04 7.07 -45.45
C ARG A 73 15.28 7.92 -45.24
N ARG A 74 16.31 7.32 -44.66
CA ARG A 74 17.68 7.85 -44.61
C ARG A 74 18.31 7.87 -46.01
N ALA A 75 19.44 8.58 -46.13
CA ALA A 75 20.18 8.70 -47.40
C ALA A 75 20.71 7.35 -47.94
N ASP A 76 20.86 6.34 -47.07
CA ASP A 76 21.28 4.98 -47.43
C ASP A 76 20.10 4.07 -47.83
N GLY A 77 18.87 4.57 -47.78
CA GLY A 77 17.65 3.83 -48.12
C GLY A 77 16.97 3.10 -46.95
N SER A 78 17.60 3.05 -45.77
CA SER A 78 16.97 2.50 -44.56
C SER A 78 15.82 3.39 -44.07
N PRO A 79 14.74 2.84 -43.46
CA PRO A 79 13.66 3.65 -42.92
C PRO A 79 14.12 4.43 -41.68
N TYR A 80 13.74 5.71 -41.53
CA TYR A 80 14.06 6.48 -40.32
C TYR A 80 13.51 5.80 -39.06
N ASN A 81 12.26 5.37 -39.15
CA ASN A 81 11.51 4.74 -38.07
C ASN A 81 10.99 3.40 -38.55
N ALA A 82 11.24 2.36 -37.76
CA ALA A 82 10.63 1.06 -37.92
C ALA A 82 9.81 0.73 -36.65
N PHE A 83 8.84 -0.17 -36.78
CA PHE A 83 7.98 -0.57 -35.68
C PHE A 83 8.78 -1.25 -34.56
N GLY A 84 8.84 -0.65 -33.37
CA GLY A 84 9.51 -1.23 -32.19
C GLY A 84 8.54 -1.89 -31.19
N GLY A 85 7.25 -1.60 -31.30
CA GLY A 85 6.19 -2.28 -30.57
C GLY A 85 6.15 -2.01 -29.07
N PHE A 86 5.63 -2.97 -28.32
CA PHE A 86 5.40 -2.90 -26.88
C PHE A 86 6.43 -3.69 -26.09
N GLY A 87 6.75 -3.18 -24.90
CA GLY A 87 7.62 -3.84 -23.93
C GLY A 87 7.12 -3.69 -22.49
N SER A 88 7.95 -4.08 -21.54
CA SER A 88 7.65 -4.04 -20.10
C SER A 88 8.76 -3.36 -19.31
N VAL A 89 8.36 -2.59 -18.31
CA VAL A 89 9.24 -2.11 -17.25
C VAL A 89 8.95 -2.92 -15.99
N SER A 90 9.93 -3.72 -15.55
CA SER A 90 9.89 -4.45 -14.27
C SER A 90 10.68 -3.67 -13.23
N CYS A 91 9.97 -2.86 -12.44
CA CYS A 91 10.54 -1.97 -11.43
C CYS A 91 9.60 -1.80 -10.24
N ASN A 92 10.02 -1.06 -9.22
CA ASN A 92 9.21 -0.65 -8.08
C ASN A 92 8.55 -1.81 -7.32
N ASN A 93 9.17 -3.00 -7.31
CA ASN A 93 8.65 -4.23 -6.70
C ASN A 93 7.41 -4.81 -7.42
N THR A 94 7.12 -4.37 -8.65
CA THR A 94 5.89 -4.75 -9.38
C THR A 94 5.87 -6.21 -9.86
N SER A 95 7.03 -6.85 -9.98
CA SER A 95 7.18 -8.24 -10.43
C SER A 95 7.55 -9.21 -9.31
N ASN A 96 7.67 -8.74 -8.07
CA ASN A 96 8.31 -9.47 -6.97
C ASN A 96 7.65 -10.82 -6.65
N LEU A 97 6.31 -10.87 -6.61
CA LEU A 97 5.58 -12.11 -6.30
C LEU A 97 5.71 -13.17 -7.40
N LEU A 98 6.20 -12.84 -8.61
CA LEU A 98 6.49 -13.85 -9.63
C LEU A 98 7.54 -14.85 -9.17
N LEU A 99 8.48 -14.43 -8.31
CA LEU A 99 9.43 -15.37 -7.71
C LEU A 99 8.70 -16.45 -6.90
N ASP A 100 7.62 -16.09 -6.21
CA ASP A 100 6.82 -17.05 -5.45
C ASP A 100 5.96 -17.92 -6.36
N TYR A 101 5.35 -17.37 -7.42
CA TYR A 101 4.66 -18.19 -8.44
C TYR A 101 5.61 -19.23 -9.04
N LYS A 102 6.84 -18.85 -9.37
CA LYS A 102 7.83 -19.74 -9.98
C LYS A 102 8.10 -20.99 -9.14
N GLU A 103 7.96 -20.89 -7.82
CA GLU A 103 8.25 -21.97 -6.87
C GLU A 103 6.97 -22.70 -6.43
N GLU A 104 5.89 -21.97 -6.14
CA GLU A 104 4.65 -22.52 -5.58
C GLU A 104 3.68 -23.00 -6.66
N ASN A 105 3.64 -22.31 -7.80
CA ASN A 105 2.73 -22.57 -8.92
C ASN A 105 3.45 -22.38 -10.28
N PRO A 106 4.45 -23.21 -10.60
CA PRO A 106 5.33 -23.02 -11.76
C PRO A 106 4.58 -23.04 -13.10
N ASP A 107 3.49 -23.79 -13.22
CA ASP A 107 2.67 -23.83 -14.43
C ASP A 107 1.98 -22.48 -14.67
N ALA A 108 1.42 -21.87 -13.61
CA ALA A 108 0.83 -20.54 -13.67
C ALA A 108 1.90 -19.47 -13.99
N TYR A 109 3.09 -19.56 -13.36
CA TYR A 109 4.23 -18.71 -13.68
C TYR A 109 4.57 -18.75 -15.18
N TRP A 110 4.78 -19.94 -15.74
CA TRP A 110 5.14 -20.07 -17.16
C TRP A 110 3.99 -19.73 -18.10
N ALA A 111 2.73 -19.91 -17.70
CA ALA A 111 1.59 -19.41 -18.46
C ALA A 111 1.65 -17.88 -18.57
N ILE A 112 1.85 -17.16 -17.46
CA ILE A 112 2.01 -15.69 -17.42
C ILE A 112 3.17 -15.26 -18.32
N MET A 113 4.34 -15.88 -18.18
CA MET A 113 5.52 -15.52 -18.98
C MET A 113 5.29 -15.74 -20.49
N ARG A 114 4.66 -16.85 -20.89
CA ARG A 114 4.32 -17.11 -22.31
C ARG A 114 3.28 -16.14 -22.84
N MET A 115 2.23 -15.84 -22.07
CA MET A 115 1.22 -14.85 -22.47
C MET A 115 1.83 -13.46 -22.71
N LEU A 116 2.88 -13.08 -21.97
CA LEU A 116 3.56 -11.80 -22.18
C LEU A 116 4.53 -11.84 -23.37
N PHE A 117 5.32 -12.90 -23.52
CA PHE A 117 6.54 -12.88 -24.34
C PHE A 117 6.53 -13.77 -25.57
N ASP A 118 5.64 -14.76 -25.67
CA ASP A 118 5.52 -15.60 -26.86
C ASP A 118 4.95 -14.78 -28.02
N PRO A 119 5.68 -14.63 -29.14
CA PRO A 119 5.24 -13.82 -30.28
C PRO A 119 4.17 -14.50 -31.15
N GLU A 120 4.06 -15.83 -31.11
CA GLU A 120 3.12 -16.58 -31.95
C GLU A 120 1.75 -16.75 -31.28
N THR A 121 1.76 -16.99 -29.96
CA THR A 121 0.54 -17.34 -29.21
C THR A 121 0.18 -16.33 -28.11
N GLY A 122 1.14 -15.52 -27.64
CA GLY A 122 0.95 -14.51 -26.61
C GLY A 122 0.80 -13.08 -27.16
N ALA A 123 1.09 -12.12 -26.28
CA ALA A 123 1.20 -10.70 -26.62
C ALA A 123 2.51 -10.36 -27.32
N GLY A 124 3.56 -11.18 -27.15
CA GLY A 124 4.83 -11.04 -27.84
C GLY A 124 5.60 -9.76 -27.52
N LEU A 125 5.60 -9.29 -26.27
CA LEU A 125 6.38 -8.10 -25.86
C LEU A 125 7.85 -8.26 -26.27
N LYS A 126 8.45 -7.19 -26.80
CA LYS A 126 9.77 -7.23 -27.46
C LYS A 126 10.90 -6.50 -26.73
N HIS A 127 10.60 -5.80 -25.64
CA HIS A 127 11.59 -5.03 -24.90
C HIS A 127 11.33 -5.16 -23.39
N ILE A 128 12.37 -5.46 -22.59
CA ILE A 128 12.28 -5.52 -21.13
C ILE A 128 13.29 -4.55 -20.51
N LYS A 129 12.79 -3.64 -19.69
CA LYS A 129 13.56 -2.72 -18.88
C LYS A 129 13.44 -3.07 -17.40
N VAL A 130 14.57 -3.22 -16.70
CA VAL A 130 14.58 -3.52 -15.25
C VAL A 130 15.16 -2.39 -14.42
N GLU A 131 14.67 -2.26 -13.18
CA GLU A 131 15.25 -1.34 -12.22
C GLU A 131 16.57 -1.87 -11.64
N LEU A 132 17.59 -1.02 -11.63
CA LEU A 132 18.77 -1.15 -10.77
C LEU A 132 18.42 -0.62 -9.37
N GLY A 133 18.04 -1.55 -8.51
CA GLY A 133 17.53 -1.26 -7.16
C GLY A 133 18.54 -0.58 -6.24
N ALA A 134 18.02 0.10 -5.23
CA ALA A 134 18.79 0.83 -4.22
C ALA A 134 18.30 0.58 -2.79
N ASP A 135 17.51 -0.49 -2.57
CA ASP A 135 16.85 -0.84 -1.31
C ASP A 135 15.90 0.27 -0.77
N SER A 136 15.48 1.19 -1.64
CA SER A 136 14.61 2.32 -1.31
C SER A 136 13.34 2.27 -2.14
N ASN A 137 12.21 2.71 -1.57
CA ASN A 137 10.96 2.76 -2.30
C ASN A 137 11.08 3.63 -3.56
N SER A 138 10.75 3.06 -4.71
CA SER A 138 10.76 3.74 -6.01
C SER A 138 9.36 3.92 -6.62
N SER A 139 8.29 3.40 -5.98
CA SER A 139 6.87 3.83 -6.08
C SER A 139 5.91 2.85 -5.38
N SER A 140 6.00 1.57 -5.71
CA SER A 140 5.13 0.49 -5.18
C SER A 140 5.84 -0.41 -4.16
N GLY A 141 7.14 -0.17 -3.94
CA GLY A 141 8.01 -0.91 -3.05
C GLY A 141 9.48 -0.64 -3.38
N ALA A 142 10.37 -1.29 -2.64
CA ALA A 142 11.82 -1.22 -2.84
C ALA A 142 12.30 -2.38 -3.73
N GLU A 143 13.18 -2.08 -4.69
CA GLU A 143 13.97 -3.09 -5.39
C GLU A 143 15.34 -3.24 -4.71
N PRO A 144 15.81 -4.47 -4.49
CA PRO A 144 17.06 -4.71 -3.77
C PRO A 144 18.28 -4.25 -4.57
N ALA A 145 19.26 -3.66 -3.88
CA ALA A 145 20.51 -3.29 -4.51
C ALA A 145 21.35 -4.52 -4.86
N THR A 146 21.92 -4.52 -6.06
CA THR A 146 22.91 -5.54 -6.45
C THR A 146 24.20 -5.41 -5.64
N LYS A 147 24.53 -4.20 -5.14
CA LYS A 147 25.66 -3.90 -4.26
C LYS A 147 25.29 -2.85 -3.21
N ARG A 148 25.41 -3.17 -1.92
CA ARG A 148 25.22 -2.26 -0.77
C ARG A 148 26.53 -1.65 -0.27
N SER A 149 27.68 -2.17 -0.71
CA SER A 149 29.00 -1.56 -0.55
C SER A 149 29.86 -1.68 -1.81
N ALA A 150 30.98 -0.96 -1.86
CA ALA A 150 31.89 -0.99 -3.01
C ALA A 150 32.55 -2.37 -3.21
N ASP A 151 32.81 -3.08 -2.12
CA ASP A 151 33.53 -4.35 -2.05
C ASP A 151 32.62 -5.58 -2.06
N GLU A 152 31.31 -5.43 -1.84
CA GLU A 152 30.33 -6.50 -1.98
C GLU A 152 30.23 -6.94 -3.45
N PRO A 153 30.35 -8.23 -3.79
CA PRO A 153 30.11 -8.69 -5.16
C PRO A 153 28.69 -8.34 -5.63
N ALA A 154 28.53 -7.97 -6.90
CA ALA A 154 27.20 -7.74 -7.46
C ALA A 154 26.37 -9.03 -7.42
N ASN A 155 25.16 -8.96 -6.86
CA ASN A 155 24.24 -10.09 -6.76
C ASN A 155 22.93 -9.80 -7.51
N VAL A 156 22.81 -10.38 -8.71
CA VAL A 156 21.62 -10.27 -9.59
C VAL A 156 20.54 -11.32 -9.28
N LEU A 157 20.76 -12.21 -8.30
CA LEU A 157 19.76 -13.18 -7.85
C LEU A 157 18.73 -12.54 -6.89
N ARG A 158 19.00 -11.32 -6.41
CA ARG A 158 18.09 -10.55 -5.56
C ARG A 158 16.97 -9.91 -6.39
N GLY A 159 15.74 -9.99 -5.89
CA GLY A 159 14.58 -9.40 -6.55
C GLY A 159 14.21 -10.11 -7.86
N ALA A 160 13.11 -9.67 -8.49
CA ALA A 160 12.55 -10.38 -9.65
C ALA A 160 13.14 -9.95 -11.00
N GLY A 161 13.70 -8.74 -11.11
CA GLY A 161 14.02 -8.12 -12.41
C GLY A 161 14.91 -8.97 -13.32
N PHE A 162 16.07 -9.43 -12.84
CA PHE A 162 17.00 -10.21 -13.67
C PHE A 162 16.49 -11.63 -13.97
N HIS A 163 15.73 -12.23 -13.06
CA HIS A 163 15.02 -13.50 -13.33
C HIS A 163 14.01 -13.31 -14.45
N PHE A 164 13.22 -12.23 -14.40
CA PHE A 164 12.23 -11.90 -15.40
C PHE A 164 12.83 -11.75 -16.80
N ILE A 165 13.99 -11.10 -16.94
CA ILE A 165 14.74 -11.05 -18.21
C ILE A 165 15.17 -12.46 -18.65
N ALA A 166 15.85 -13.20 -17.78
CA ALA A 166 16.43 -14.50 -18.13
C ALA A 166 15.36 -15.50 -18.58
N ASP A 167 14.24 -15.54 -17.86
CA ASP A 167 13.13 -16.44 -18.16
C ASP A 167 12.37 -15.99 -19.44
N ALA A 168 12.23 -14.69 -19.69
CA ALA A 168 11.62 -14.18 -20.92
C ALA A 168 12.47 -14.50 -22.17
N LEU A 169 13.80 -14.35 -22.08
CA LEU A 169 14.73 -14.72 -23.17
C LEU A 169 14.69 -16.22 -23.51
N SER A 170 14.30 -17.07 -22.55
CA SER A 170 14.10 -18.50 -22.81
C SER A 170 12.85 -18.81 -23.65
N ILE A 171 11.90 -17.87 -23.70
CA ILE A 171 10.67 -17.94 -24.50
C ILE A 171 10.88 -17.26 -25.85
N ASN A 172 11.41 -16.04 -25.83
CA ASN A 172 11.68 -15.24 -27.02
C ASN A 172 13.11 -14.66 -26.92
N PRO A 173 14.10 -15.24 -27.63
CA PRO A 173 15.48 -14.79 -27.58
C PRO A 173 15.73 -13.44 -28.26
N ASP A 174 14.76 -12.92 -29.02
CA ASP A 174 14.85 -11.64 -29.72
C ASP A 174 14.33 -10.46 -28.88
N ILE A 175 14.11 -10.65 -27.58
CA ILE A 175 13.73 -9.56 -26.67
C ILE A 175 14.93 -8.64 -26.44
N GLU A 176 14.74 -7.35 -26.66
CA GLU A 176 15.69 -6.32 -26.25
C GLU A 176 15.70 -6.16 -24.72
N THR A 177 16.89 -6.01 -24.13
CA THR A 177 17.06 -5.92 -22.68
C THR A 177 17.72 -4.60 -22.25
N GLU A 178 17.16 -3.99 -21.21
CA GLU A 178 17.57 -2.67 -20.70
C GLU A 178 17.62 -2.64 -19.15
N ALA A 179 18.50 -1.83 -18.57
CA ALA A 179 18.50 -1.49 -17.15
C ALA A 179 18.58 0.03 -16.87
N LEU A 180 17.88 0.48 -15.82
CA LEU A 180 17.80 1.89 -15.38
C LEU A 180 17.78 2.03 -13.85
N ARG A 181 18.36 3.09 -13.28
CA ARG A 181 18.28 3.38 -11.84
C ARG A 181 17.15 4.35 -11.48
N TRP A 182 16.40 4.10 -10.41
CA TRP A 182 15.52 5.09 -9.75
C TRP A 182 16.24 5.77 -8.58
N GLY A 183 16.83 4.97 -7.70
CA GLY A 183 17.70 5.42 -6.61
C GLY A 183 19.17 5.12 -6.90
N GLU A 184 20.01 5.20 -5.88
CA GLU A 184 21.40 4.75 -5.97
C GLU A 184 21.94 4.31 -4.59
N PRO A 185 22.74 3.24 -4.49
CA PRO A 185 23.44 2.90 -3.24
C PRO A 185 24.34 4.05 -2.75
N SER A 186 24.21 4.47 -1.50
CA SER A 186 24.86 5.71 -1.04
C SER A 186 26.39 5.67 -0.97
N TRP A 187 27.00 4.48 -0.97
CA TRP A 187 28.46 4.32 -0.97
C TRP A 187 29.13 4.90 -2.22
N THR A 188 28.38 5.04 -3.31
CA THR A 188 28.86 5.71 -4.52
C THR A 188 29.10 7.20 -4.27
N GLY A 189 28.37 7.83 -3.34
CA GLY A 189 28.47 9.24 -3.03
C GLY A 189 28.25 10.17 -4.24
N ASN A 190 27.46 9.73 -5.23
CA ASN A 190 27.30 10.39 -6.54
C ASN A 190 28.62 10.58 -7.32
N ASP A 191 29.65 9.80 -7.01
CA ASP A 191 30.91 9.75 -7.76
C ASP A 191 30.71 8.91 -9.04
N PRO A 192 30.92 9.48 -10.24
CA PRO A 192 30.75 8.76 -11.50
C PRO A 192 31.53 7.44 -11.58
N ALA A 193 32.76 7.39 -11.07
CA ALA A 193 33.59 6.18 -11.17
C ALA A 193 33.06 5.05 -10.29
N LYS A 194 32.57 5.38 -9.09
CA LYS A 194 31.93 4.39 -8.20
C LYS A 194 30.56 3.95 -8.72
N ARG A 195 29.78 4.88 -9.28
CA ARG A 195 28.54 4.55 -9.96
C ARG A 195 28.79 3.62 -11.14
N TYR A 196 29.80 3.92 -11.97
CA TYR A 196 30.18 3.06 -13.07
C TYR A 196 30.60 1.67 -12.59
N GLN A 197 31.38 1.58 -11.49
CA GLN A 197 31.72 0.31 -10.87
C GLN A 197 30.46 -0.52 -10.54
N TRP A 198 29.44 0.10 -9.93
CA TRP A 198 28.18 -0.57 -9.62
C TRP A 198 27.45 -1.09 -10.86
N TYR A 199 27.29 -0.26 -11.90
CA TYR A 199 26.68 -0.68 -13.17
C TYR A 199 27.48 -1.80 -13.84
N LYS A 200 28.79 -1.60 -14.01
CA LYS A 200 29.65 -2.52 -14.76
C LYS A 200 29.72 -3.90 -14.12
N GLU A 201 29.85 -3.96 -12.79
CA GLU A 201 29.85 -5.23 -12.08
C GLU A 201 28.47 -5.90 -12.08
N THR A 202 27.38 -5.13 -12.15
CA THR A 202 26.03 -5.68 -12.32
C THR A 202 25.84 -6.28 -13.72
N ILE A 203 26.31 -5.61 -14.77
CA ILE A 203 26.32 -6.12 -16.15
C ILE A 203 27.08 -7.46 -16.21
N ASP A 204 28.26 -7.51 -15.59
CA ASP A 204 29.05 -8.74 -15.55
C ASP A 204 28.36 -9.85 -14.77
N ALA A 205 27.72 -9.54 -13.63
CA ALA A 205 27.00 -10.52 -12.84
C ALA A 205 25.76 -11.07 -13.55
N ALA A 206 25.04 -10.24 -14.33
CA ALA A 206 23.90 -10.67 -15.14
C ALA A 206 24.34 -11.69 -16.21
N TYR A 207 25.45 -11.42 -16.90
CA TYR A 207 26.03 -12.37 -17.85
C TYR A 207 26.53 -13.64 -17.16
N ASP A 208 27.34 -13.50 -16.10
CA ASP A 208 27.97 -14.63 -15.42
C ASP A 208 26.92 -15.56 -14.75
N THR A 209 25.75 -15.03 -14.36
CA THR A 209 24.68 -15.79 -13.69
C THR A 209 23.61 -16.33 -14.63
N PHE A 210 23.16 -15.52 -15.60
CA PHE A 210 22.00 -15.85 -16.44
C PHE A 210 22.33 -15.90 -17.93
N GLY A 211 23.53 -15.49 -18.35
CA GLY A 211 23.89 -15.35 -19.76
C GLY A 211 23.24 -14.15 -20.44
N VAL A 212 22.75 -13.17 -19.66
CA VAL A 212 22.10 -11.96 -20.19
C VAL A 212 23.17 -11.03 -20.77
N GLU A 213 23.06 -10.75 -22.06
CA GLU A 213 23.77 -9.67 -22.74
C GLU A 213 22.80 -8.51 -22.91
N PHE A 214 23.07 -7.37 -22.26
CA PHE A 214 22.22 -6.19 -22.39
C PHE A 214 22.32 -5.57 -23.78
N ASP A 215 21.18 -5.19 -24.35
CA ASP A 215 21.10 -4.45 -25.62
C ASP A 215 21.16 -2.94 -25.38
N TRP A 216 20.56 -2.49 -24.28
CA TRP A 216 20.42 -1.08 -23.92
C TRP A 216 20.83 -0.81 -22.47
N MET A 217 21.33 0.40 -22.23
CA MET A 217 21.54 0.94 -20.89
C MET A 217 21.00 2.37 -20.79
N SER A 218 20.32 2.65 -19.69
CA SER A 218 19.89 4.00 -19.28
C SER A 218 20.65 4.42 -18.03
N PRO A 219 21.76 5.18 -18.16
CA PRO A 219 22.64 5.48 -17.03
C PRO A 219 22.10 6.58 -16.11
N SER A 220 21.20 7.42 -16.62
CA SER A 220 20.63 8.54 -15.86
C SER A 220 19.69 8.07 -14.75
N GLN A 221 19.35 8.94 -13.81
CA GLN A 221 18.25 8.66 -12.88
C GLN A 221 16.90 8.67 -13.62
N ASN A 222 15.98 7.76 -13.30
CA ASN A 222 14.62 7.79 -13.83
C ASN A 222 13.91 9.12 -13.53
N GLU A 223 13.17 9.65 -14.51
CA GLU A 223 12.40 10.89 -14.44
C GLU A 223 13.24 12.15 -14.12
N VAL A 224 14.43 12.28 -14.69
CA VAL A 224 15.17 13.55 -14.62
C VAL A 224 14.27 14.68 -15.12
N ARG A 225 14.01 15.66 -14.25
CA ARG A 225 13.13 16.79 -14.56
C ARG A 225 13.74 18.13 -14.17
N GLY A 226 13.41 19.15 -14.96
CA GLY A 226 13.89 20.51 -14.77
C GLY A 226 15.37 20.68 -15.10
N ALA A 227 15.77 21.93 -15.36
CA ALA A 227 17.09 22.21 -15.91
C ALA A 227 18.29 21.87 -15.00
N THR A 228 18.07 21.67 -13.70
CA THR A 228 19.13 21.55 -12.68
C THR A 228 20.06 20.35 -12.91
N TYR A 229 19.49 19.17 -13.19
CA TYR A 229 20.25 17.91 -13.27
C TYR A 229 20.42 17.37 -14.69
N GLN A 230 19.63 17.86 -15.65
CA GLN A 230 19.72 17.39 -17.04
C GLN A 230 21.13 17.49 -17.63
N ALA A 231 21.86 18.59 -17.36
CA ALA A 231 23.22 18.76 -17.88
C ALA A 231 24.23 17.80 -17.25
N SER A 232 24.15 17.58 -15.93
CA SER A 232 25.06 16.66 -15.24
C SER A 232 24.74 15.19 -15.56
N GLU A 233 23.46 14.84 -15.68
CA GLU A 233 23.03 13.50 -16.07
C GLU A 233 23.39 13.18 -17.53
N LEU A 234 23.29 14.17 -18.44
CA LEU A 234 23.76 13.99 -19.82
C LEU A 234 25.28 13.78 -19.85
N ALA A 235 26.05 14.60 -19.13
CA ALA A 235 27.50 14.44 -19.05
C ALA A 235 27.91 13.08 -18.45
N TRP A 236 27.17 12.61 -17.43
CA TRP A 236 27.33 11.28 -16.87
C TRP A 236 27.04 10.19 -17.90
N THR A 237 25.93 10.29 -18.64
CA THR A 237 25.52 9.33 -19.67
C THR A 237 26.58 9.19 -20.75
N VAL A 238 27.14 10.31 -21.22
CA VAL A 238 28.25 10.32 -22.20
C VAL A 238 29.51 9.67 -21.64
N GLN A 239 29.88 10.00 -20.39
CA GLN A 239 31.06 9.42 -19.76
C GLN A 239 30.91 7.91 -19.51
N PHE A 240 29.71 7.47 -19.13
CA PHE A 240 29.36 6.06 -18.95
C PHE A 240 29.59 5.29 -20.25
N ALA A 241 29.03 5.78 -21.37
CA ALA A 241 29.16 5.17 -22.69
C ALA A 241 30.64 5.00 -23.11
N GLN A 242 31.43 6.07 -22.99
CA GLN A 242 32.86 6.05 -23.30
C GLN A 242 33.67 5.07 -22.43
N TRP A 243 33.29 4.90 -21.16
CA TRP A 243 33.94 3.92 -20.28
C TRP A 243 33.55 2.50 -20.62
N LEU A 244 32.32 2.27 -21.06
CA LEU A 244 31.82 0.98 -21.51
C LEU A 244 32.54 0.53 -22.79
N GLU A 245 32.69 1.43 -23.77
CA GLU A 245 33.50 1.21 -24.99
C GLU A 245 34.96 0.88 -24.65
N ARG A 246 35.57 1.64 -23.73
CA ARG A 246 36.94 1.37 -23.26
C ARG A 246 37.06 -0.02 -22.67
N ASP A 247 36.08 -0.43 -21.85
CA ASP A 247 36.10 -1.71 -21.16
C ASP A 247 35.74 -2.88 -22.08
N ALA A 248 34.99 -2.64 -23.17
CA ALA A 248 34.76 -3.64 -24.22
C ALA A 248 36.08 -4.12 -24.85
N ALA A 249 37.09 -3.23 -24.94
CA ALA A 249 38.42 -3.56 -25.44
C ALA A 249 39.35 -4.17 -24.37
N ALA A 250 38.93 -4.26 -23.10
CA ALA A 250 39.76 -4.73 -22.00
C ALA A 250 39.82 -6.27 -21.91
N PRO A 251 40.97 -6.87 -21.55
CA PRO A 251 41.04 -8.29 -21.22
C PRO A 251 40.12 -8.60 -20.03
N GLY A 252 39.09 -9.40 -20.24
CA GLY A 252 38.09 -9.74 -19.22
C GLY A 252 36.67 -9.24 -19.49
N ALA A 253 36.44 -8.53 -20.60
CA ALA A 253 35.08 -8.31 -21.09
C ALA A 253 34.36 -9.66 -21.31
N ARG A 254 33.13 -9.75 -20.81
CA ARG A 254 32.29 -10.95 -20.90
C ARG A 254 31.68 -11.12 -22.28
N TYR A 255 31.24 -10.00 -22.84
CA TYR A 255 30.77 -9.87 -24.21
C TYR A 255 31.18 -8.48 -24.73
N ASP A 256 30.84 -8.18 -25.98
CA ASP A 256 31.21 -6.92 -26.62
C ASP A 256 30.34 -5.78 -26.09
N TYR A 257 30.75 -5.15 -24.99
CA TYR A 257 30.00 -4.05 -24.38
C TYR A 257 29.86 -2.82 -25.30
N SER A 258 30.66 -2.71 -26.37
CA SER A 258 30.52 -1.61 -27.33
C SER A 258 29.26 -1.70 -28.19
N LYS A 259 28.55 -2.82 -28.11
CA LYS A 259 27.23 -3.02 -28.74
C LYS A 259 26.06 -2.56 -27.88
N ILE A 260 26.30 -2.29 -26.59
CA ILE A 260 25.27 -1.80 -25.67
C ILE A 260 24.92 -0.38 -26.09
N LYS A 261 23.68 -0.19 -26.55
CA LYS A 261 23.15 1.11 -26.94
C LYS A 261 22.80 1.96 -25.72
N ILE A 262 22.87 3.27 -25.87
CA ILE A 262 22.70 4.23 -24.76
C ILE A 262 21.43 5.04 -24.95
N VAL A 263 20.54 4.98 -23.95
CA VAL A 263 19.33 5.79 -23.88
C VAL A 263 19.56 6.98 -22.95
N ALA A 264 19.11 8.16 -23.39
CA ALA A 264 19.15 9.39 -22.61
C ALA A 264 17.76 10.04 -22.60
N LEU A 265 17.21 10.61 -21.52
CA LEU A 265 17.58 10.52 -20.11
C LEU A 265 16.39 10.03 -19.26
N ASP A 266 15.45 9.31 -19.88
CA ASP A 266 14.21 8.86 -19.23
C ASP A 266 13.50 10.01 -18.50
N SER A 267 13.32 11.14 -19.19
CA SER A 267 12.79 12.34 -18.57
C SER A 267 11.26 12.30 -18.44
N TYR A 268 10.72 12.93 -17.38
CA TYR A 268 9.27 13.11 -17.26
C TYR A 268 8.78 14.23 -18.20
N ARG A 269 8.27 13.85 -19.39
CA ARG A 269 7.67 14.73 -20.42
C ARG A 269 8.57 15.77 -21.11
N GLU A 270 9.86 15.84 -20.78
CA GLU A 270 10.75 16.93 -21.21
C GLU A 270 11.56 16.62 -22.50
N GLY A 271 11.04 15.76 -23.38
CA GLY A 271 11.74 15.25 -24.56
C GLY A 271 12.44 16.31 -25.43
N ASP A 272 11.74 17.37 -25.85
CA ASP A 272 12.34 18.41 -26.72
C ASP A 272 13.48 19.19 -26.04
N ALA A 273 13.36 19.42 -24.72
CA ALA A 273 14.40 20.10 -23.95
C ALA A 273 15.66 19.23 -23.83
N ILE A 274 15.51 17.91 -23.67
CA ILE A 274 16.64 16.97 -23.66
C ILE A 274 17.26 16.85 -25.05
N ALA A 275 16.44 16.72 -26.10
CA ALA A 275 16.91 16.68 -27.48
C ALA A 275 17.75 17.91 -27.83
N ALA A 276 17.33 19.11 -27.41
CA ALA A 276 18.09 20.34 -27.60
C ALA A 276 19.49 20.29 -26.96
N ARG A 277 19.63 19.63 -25.81
CA ARG A 277 20.92 19.47 -25.12
C ARG A 277 21.82 18.46 -25.82
N ILE A 278 21.27 17.34 -26.28
CA ILE A 278 22.01 16.34 -27.07
C ILE A 278 22.54 16.99 -28.35
N LEU A 279 21.70 17.71 -29.09
CA LEU A 279 22.10 18.42 -30.31
C LEU A 279 23.18 19.49 -30.09
N ALA A 280 23.27 20.06 -28.88
CA ALA A 280 24.25 21.08 -28.52
C ALA A 280 25.60 20.49 -28.07
N ASP A 281 25.68 19.18 -27.79
CA ASP A 281 26.88 18.50 -27.31
C ASP A 281 27.32 17.43 -28.32
N PRO A 282 28.40 17.67 -29.10
CA PRO A 282 28.89 16.70 -30.08
C PRO A 282 29.21 15.32 -29.51
N ALA A 283 29.69 15.24 -28.25
CA ALA A 283 29.98 13.97 -27.62
C ALA A 283 28.69 13.23 -27.24
N ALA A 284 27.65 13.95 -26.79
CA ALA A 284 26.34 13.36 -26.59
C ALA A 284 25.70 12.87 -27.89
N LEU A 285 25.81 13.64 -28.96
CA LEU A 285 25.27 13.26 -30.27
C LEU A 285 25.94 12.01 -30.86
N GLU A 286 27.22 11.82 -30.56
CA GLU A 286 27.97 10.61 -30.91
C GLU A 286 27.55 9.40 -30.06
N GLN A 287 27.45 9.58 -28.74
CA GLN A 287 27.35 8.49 -27.77
C GLN A 287 25.92 8.06 -27.39
N VAL A 288 24.91 8.91 -27.61
CA VAL A 288 23.50 8.58 -27.33
C VAL A 288 22.86 7.95 -28.56
N ASP A 289 22.24 6.78 -28.41
CA ASP A 289 21.57 6.05 -29.50
C ASP A 289 20.07 6.37 -29.56
N ALA A 290 19.43 6.54 -28.40
CA ALA A 290 18.01 6.83 -28.32
C ALA A 290 17.64 7.89 -27.27
N LEU A 291 16.53 8.58 -27.51
CA LEU A 291 15.90 9.51 -26.57
C LEU A 291 14.66 8.86 -25.94
N GLY A 292 14.72 8.60 -24.63
CA GLY A 292 13.59 8.09 -23.84
C GLY A 292 12.92 9.19 -23.02
N TYR A 293 11.59 9.27 -23.06
CA TYR A 293 10.81 10.09 -22.14
C TYR A 293 9.40 9.55 -21.89
N HIS A 294 8.83 9.98 -20.77
CA HIS A 294 7.67 9.33 -20.16
C HIS A 294 6.39 10.15 -20.23
N TYR A 295 5.27 9.45 -20.20
CA TYR A 295 3.92 9.97 -20.01
C TYR A 295 3.59 11.20 -20.89
N ASP A 296 4.10 11.23 -22.12
CA ASP A 296 3.81 12.27 -23.10
C ASP A 296 3.90 11.74 -24.53
N ILE A 297 3.10 12.34 -25.42
CA ILE A 297 3.06 12.06 -26.86
C ILE A 297 3.55 13.26 -27.68
N VAL A 298 3.96 14.33 -27.00
CA VAL A 298 4.35 15.58 -27.65
C VAL A 298 5.77 15.48 -28.20
N GLY A 299 5.90 15.82 -29.48
CA GLY A 299 7.18 16.04 -30.15
C GLY A 299 7.66 17.49 -30.03
N GLY A 300 8.61 17.83 -30.88
CA GLY A 300 9.14 19.18 -30.98
C GLY A 300 10.26 19.28 -32.01
N PRO A 301 10.67 20.50 -32.37
CA PRO A 301 11.64 20.71 -33.44
C PRO A 301 12.99 20.06 -33.16
N ASN A 302 13.41 19.97 -31.89
CA ASN A 302 14.67 19.32 -31.53
C ASN A 302 14.54 17.81 -31.52
N VAL A 303 13.40 17.25 -31.04
CA VAL A 303 13.12 15.80 -31.12
C VAL A 303 13.12 15.34 -32.58
N THR A 304 12.35 16.03 -33.42
CA THR A 304 12.23 15.74 -34.86
C THR A 304 13.60 15.82 -35.53
N ARG A 305 14.38 16.85 -35.19
CA ARG A 305 15.73 17.02 -35.72
C ARG A 305 16.68 15.90 -35.28
N LEU A 306 16.61 15.49 -34.02
CA LEU A 306 17.42 14.39 -33.48
C LEU A 306 17.09 13.06 -34.21
N ASN A 307 15.81 12.79 -34.46
CA ASN A 307 15.37 11.63 -35.23
C ASN A 307 15.76 11.72 -36.73
N LYS A 308 15.43 12.82 -37.40
CA LYS A 308 15.56 12.96 -38.87
C LYS A 308 16.97 13.32 -39.35
N GLU A 309 17.70 14.16 -38.64
CA GLU A 309 19.06 14.55 -39.10
C GLU A 309 20.13 13.57 -38.59
N PHE A 310 19.89 12.93 -37.44
CA PHE A 310 20.89 12.11 -36.75
C PHE A 310 20.49 10.65 -36.57
N GLY A 311 19.28 10.28 -37.00
CA GLY A 311 18.82 8.88 -37.03
C GLY A 311 18.58 8.26 -35.65
N LYS A 312 18.49 9.08 -34.59
CA LYS A 312 18.31 8.59 -33.21
C LYS A 312 16.87 8.09 -33.00
N GLU A 313 16.74 6.97 -32.32
CA GLU A 313 15.43 6.42 -31.97
C GLU A 313 14.78 7.25 -30.86
N ILE A 314 13.44 7.35 -30.89
CA ILE A 314 12.66 8.03 -29.85
C ILE A 314 11.76 6.99 -29.19
N LEU A 315 11.83 6.88 -27.87
CA LEU A 315 11.16 5.81 -27.13
C LEU A 315 10.12 6.40 -26.17
N TYR A 316 8.91 5.83 -26.17
CA TYR A 316 7.99 5.97 -25.04
C TYR A 316 8.44 4.99 -23.95
N SER A 317 9.58 5.33 -23.34
CA SER A 317 10.36 4.44 -22.45
C SER A 317 9.69 4.13 -21.11
N GLU A 318 8.59 4.80 -20.77
CA GLU A 318 7.73 4.45 -19.64
C GLU A 318 6.31 4.97 -19.87
N GLY A 319 5.38 4.02 -20.05
CA GLY A 319 3.96 4.24 -20.28
C GLY A 319 3.07 3.52 -19.27
N VAL A 320 1.75 3.63 -19.45
CA VAL A 320 0.76 3.02 -18.56
C VAL A 320 0.10 1.79 -19.20
N ALA A 321 -0.19 0.77 -18.39
CA ALA A 321 -1.14 -0.28 -18.72
C ALA A 321 -2.58 0.16 -18.35
N PRO A 322 -3.63 -0.53 -18.83
CA PRO A 322 -5.00 -0.28 -18.38
C PRO A 322 -5.12 -0.33 -16.85
N MET A 323 -5.95 0.56 -16.27
CA MET A 323 -6.06 0.73 -14.81
C MET A 323 -7.47 0.45 -14.26
N ILE A 324 -8.34 -0.16 -15.06
CA ILE A 324 -9.65 -0.63 -14.62
C ILE A 324 -10.05 -1.84 -15.45
N ASP A 325 -10.51 -2.88 -14.78
CA ASP A 325 -10.93 -4.10 -15.46
C ASP A 325 -12.24 -3.84 -16.23
N PRO A 326 -12.36 -4.33 -17.48
CA PRO A 326 -13.52 -4.06 -18.33
C PRO A 326 -14.85 -4.47 -17.70
N GLN A 327 -14.87 -5.55 -16.91
CA GLN A 327 -16.06 -6.01 -16.19
C GLN A 327 -16.62 -4.93 -15.25
N TYR A 328 -15.73 -4.26 -14.48
CA TYR A 328 -16.13 -3.20 -13.56
C TYR A 328 -16.49 -1.92 -14.32
N ARG A 329 -15.76 -1.61 -15.40
CA ARG A 329 -16.09 -0.49 -16.28
C ARG A 329 -17.49 -0.64 -16.88
N ILE A 330 -17.88 -1.82 -17.34
CA ILE A 330 -19.21 -2.07 -17.93
C ILE A 330 -20.30 -1.93 -16.87
N ALA A 331 -20.07 -2.44 -15.66
CA ALA A 331 -21.04 -2.28 -14.57
C ALA A 331 -21.23 -0.81 -14.16
N ALA A 332 -20.14 -0.04 -14.10
CA ALA A 332 -20.15 1.33 -13.60
C ALA A 332 -20.46 2.41 -14.66
N ASP A 333 -19.98 2.25 -15.90
CA ASP A 333 -20.14 3.18 -17.03
C ASP A 333 -20.37 2.40 -18.35
N PRO A 334 -21.52 1.71 -18.49
CA PRO A 334 -21.79 0.81 -19.62
C PRO A 334 -21.75 1.52 -20.98
N GLY A 335 -21.94 2.85 -21.01
CA GLY A 335 -21.87 3.65 -22.24
C GLY A 335 -20.50 3.63 -22.92
N ARG A 336 -19.45 3.18 -22.22
CA ARG A 336 -18.08 3.02 -22.76
C ARG A 336 -17.74 1.61 -23.22
N GLY A 337 -18.64 0.64 -23.01
CA GLY A 337 -18.48 -0.74 -23.47
C GLY A 337 -17.29 -1.52 -22.87
N GLY A 338 -16.70 -1.07 -21.76
CA GLY A 338 -15.56 -1.75 -21.11
C GLY A 338 -14.20 -1.48 -21.76
N VAL A 339 -14.16 -1.43 -23.10
CA VAL A 339 -12.93 -1.25 -23.89
C VAL A 339 -12.53 0.22 -24.04
N GLY A 340 -13.48 1.15 -23.92
CA GLY A 340 -13.27 2.60 -24.01
C GLY A 340 -13.24 3.32 -22.66
N GLY A 341 -12.80 4.58 -22.68
CA GLY A 341 -12.64 5.40 -21.47
C GLY A 341 -11.20 5.79 -21.18
N THR A 342 -10.98 6.58 -20.14
CA THR A 342 -9.64 6.96 -19.69
C THR A 342 -8.91 5.71 -19.21
N VAL A 343 -7.64 5.53 -19.60
CA VAL A 343 -6.78 4.39 -19.24
C VAL A 343 -7.44 3.01 -19.46
N SER A 344 -8.22 2.91 -20.53
CA SER A 344 -8.79 1.67 -21.07
C SER A 344 -7.91 1.13 -22.21
N ALA A 345 -8.17 -0.09 -22.69
CA ALA A 345 -7.42 -0.65 -23.83
C ALA A 345 -7.44 0.25 -25.07
N ALA A 346 -8.59 0.83 -25.45
CA ALA A 346 -8.66 1.76 -26.58
C ALA A 346 -7.86 3.06 -26.33
N ASP A 347 -7.74 3.51 -25.08
CA ASP A 347 -6.90 4.65 -24.71
C ASP A 347 -5.41 4.32 -24.83
N ILE A 348 -4.99 3.12 -24.41
CA ILE A 348 -3.60 2.68 -24.53
C ILE A 348 -3.20 2.54 -25.99
N ALA A 349 -4.05 1.94 -26.83
CA ALA A 349 -3.82 1.88 -28.27
C ALA A 349 -3.77 3.30 -28.89
N ASP A 350 -4.66 4.21 -28.47
CA ASP A 350 -4.63 5.61 -28.92
C ASP A 350 -3.33 6.32 -28.54
N ARG A 351 -2.83 6.11 -27.31
CA ARG A 351 -1.55 6.67 -26.85
C ARG A 351 -0.38 6.23 -27.70
N PHE A 352 -0.24 4.93 -27.96
CA PHE A 352 0.88 4.41 -28.75
C PHE A 352 0.86 4.96 -30.18
N ILE A 353 -0.32 5.02 -30.82
CA ILE A 353 -0.46 5.58 -32.17
C ILE A 353 -0.11 7.08 -32.19
N ASN A 354 -0.59 7.85 -31.22
CA ASN A 354 -0.32 9.29 -31.15
C ASN A 354 1.14 9.60 -30.72
N ALA A 355 1.80 8.69 -30.01
CA ALA A 355 3.20 8.81 -29.65
C ALA A 355 4.11 8.83 -30.88
N TYR A 356 3.74 8.10 -31.93
CA TYR A 356 4.40 8.23 -33.23
C TYR A 356 4.10 9.61 -33.85
N ARG A 357 2.82 9.94 -34.05
CA ARG A 357 2.43 11.19 -34.73
C ARG A 357 1.12 11.78 -34.23
N TRP A 358 1.21 12.66 -33.25
CA TRP A 358 0.07 13.46 -32.79
C TRP A 358 -0.04 14.77 -33.59
N SER A 359 -1.21 15.04 -34.17
CA SER A 359 -1.39 16.21 -35.04
C SER A 359 -1.19 17.55 -34.33
N GLY A 360 -1.37 17.59 -33.01
CA GLY A 360 -1.14 18.80 -32.22
C GLY A 360 0.33 19.20 -32.10
N ALA A 361 1.27 18.33 -32.47
CA ALA A 361 2.69 18.64 -32.60
C ALA A 361 3.03 19.33 -33.95
N GLY A 362 2.06 19.48 -34.86
CA GLY A 362 2.27 20.15 -36.14
C GLY A 362 3.22 19.38 -37.06
N SER A 363 4.26 20.05 -37.55
CA SER A 363 5.30 19.46 -38.41
C SER A 363 6.36 18.67 -37.64
N ASP A 364 6.31 18.72 -36.31
CA ASP A 364 7.40 18.25 -35.46
C ASP A 364 6.92 17.13 -34.52
N PRO A 365 6.43 15.99 -35.05
CA PRO A 365 5.97 14.87 -34.24
C PRO A 365 7.12 14.22 -33.45
N ALA A 366 6.76 13.40 -32.46
CA ALA A 366 7.76 12.72 -31.64
C ALA A 366 8.40 11.52 -32.36
N HIS A 367 7.66 10.85 -33.25
CA HIS A 367 8.11 9.63 -33.94
C HIS A 367 8.54 8.52 -32.99
N MET A 368 7.83 8.35 -31.86
CA MET A 368 8.10 7.24 -30.95
C MET A 368 7.71 5.91 -31.57
N THR A 369 8.61 4.93 -31.50
CA THR A 369 8.43 3.60 -32.12
C THR A 369 8.19 2.47 -31.12
N THR A 370 8.52 2.70 -29.85
CA THR A 370 8.41 1.72 -28.75
C THR A 370 7.58 2.26 -27.59
N PHE A 371 6.79 1.41 -26.94
CA PHE A 371 5.99 1.73 -25.75
C PHE A 371 6.20 0.71 -24.63
N LEU A 372 6.79 1.12 -23.51
CA LEU A 372 7.07 0.21 -22.39
C LEU A 372 6.00 0.32 -21.29
N PHE A 373 5.31 -0.78 -21.00
CA PHE A 373 4.32 -0.85 -19.92
C PHE A 373 4.98 -0.88 -18.55
N GLN A 374 4.67 0.09 -17.69
CA GLN A 374 5.14 0.10 -16.31
C GLN A 374 3.97 -0.14 -15.33
N PRO A 375 3.70 -1.38 -14.88
CA PRO A 375 4.25 -2.63 -15.39
C PRO A 375 3.33 -3.31 -16.42
N ALA A 376 3.87 -4.28 -17.17
CA ALA A 376 3.04 -5.21 -17.94
C ALA A 376 2.36 -6.26 -17.03
N VAL A 377 3.09 -6.74 -16.02
CA VAL A 377 2.60 -7.69 -15.01
C VAL A 377 2.62 -7.05 -13.63
N SER A 378 1.48 -7.08 -12.95
CA SER A 378 1.34 -6.64 -11.56
C SER A 378 1.37 -7.85 -10.64
N ALA A 379 2.58 -8.36 -10.36
CA ALA A 379 2.83 -9.38 -9.36
C ALA A 379 3.32 -8.75 -8.05
N MET A 380 2.43 -7.96 -7.46
CA MET A 380 2.62 -7.22 -6.22
C MET A 380 1.29 -7.24 -5.45
N TYR A 381 1.35 -7.02 -4.13
CA TYR A 381 0.14 -7.03 -3.34
C TYR A 381 -0.83 -5.92 -3.72
N GLU A 382 -2.13 -6.25 -3.74
CA GLU A 382 -3.16 -5.26 -3.96
C GLU A 382 -3.15 -4.14 -2.93
N GLY A 383 -3.39 -2.91 -3.38
CA GLY A 383 -3.30 -1.68 -2.59
C GLY A 383 -1.93 -0.98 -2.66
N THR A 384 -0.97 -1.48 -3.43
CA THR A 384 0.23 -0.72 -3.83
C THR A 384 -0.10 0.36 -4.87
N GLN A 385 0.83 1.31 -5.10
CA GLN A 385 0.61 2.52 -5.92
C GLN A 385 0.09 2.26 -7.34
N TYR A 386 0.40 1.09 -7.89
CA TYR A 386 0.01 0.70 -9.24
C TYR A 386 -1.07 -0.39 -9.27
N SER A 387 -1.71 -0.76 -8.17
CA SER A 387 -2.83 -1.71 -8.20
C SER A 387 -4.18 -0.99 -8.48
N PRO A 388 -5.03 -1.46 -9.41
CA PRO A 388 -4.69 -2.15 -10.66
C PRO A 388 -4.09 -1.19 -11.72
N LYS A 389 -3.06 -1.68 -12.43
CA LYS A 389 -2.36 -1.09 -13.59
C LYS A 389 -1.55 -2.24 -14.18
N HIS A 390 -2.12 -2.97 -15.13
CA HIS A 390 -1.51 -4.20 -15.64
C HIS A 390 -2.09 -4.66 -16.98
N LEU A 391 -1.35 -5.51 -17.68
CA LEU A 391 -1.90 -6.45 -18.67
C LEU A 391 -2.32 -7.75 -17.98
N ILE A 392 -1.53 -8.19 -16.98
CA ILE A 392 -1.80 -9.36 -16.14
C ILE A 392 -1.64 -9.01 -14.66
N ARG A 393 -2.62 -9.34 -13.82
CA ARG A 393 -2.51 -9.31 -12.35
C ARG A 393 -2.12 -10.69 -11.82
N ALA A 394 -1.15 -10.76 -10.91
CA ALA A 394 -0.67 -12.01 -10.32
C ALA A 394 -0.30 -11.79 -8.83
N SER A 395 -1.30 -11.50 -8.01
CA SER A 395 -1.11 -11.07 -6.61
C SER A 395 -1.14 -12.20 -5.58
N ASP A 396 -1.50 -13.43 -5.99
CA ASP A 396 -1.89 -14.54 -5.11
C ASP A 396 -1.07 -15.82 -5.40
N PRO A 397 0.27 -15.79 -5.19
CA PRO A 397 1.17 -16.87 -5.58
C PRO A 397 0.90 -18.21 -4.89
N TRP A 398 0.20 -18.22 -3.75
CA TRP A 398 -0.16 -19.45 -3.03
C TRP A 398 -1.28 -20.25 -3.71
N SER A 399 -2.21 -19.58 -4.40
CA SER A 399 -3.30 -20.25 -5.13
C SER A 399 -2.95 -20.51 -6.59
N GLY A 400 -2.01 -19.73 -7.14
CA GLY A 400 -1.69 -19.75 -8.56
C GLY A 400 -2.71 -18.97 -9.40
N TYR A 401 -3.64 -18.26 -8.77
CA TYR A 401 -4.65 -17.41 -9.43
C TYR A 401 -3.99 -16.20 -10.09
N TRP A 402 -4.39 -15.84 -11.30
CA TRP A 402 -3.93 -14.63 -12.00
C TRP A 402 -5.03 -14.15 -12.94
N GLU A 403 -4.99 -12.90 -13.38
CA GLU A 403 -6.02 -12.36 -14.27
C GLU A 403 -5.37 -11.66 -15.45
N GLY A 404 -5.63 -12.15 -16.67
CA GLY A 404 -5.33 -11.46 -17.92
C GLY A 404 -6.62 -10.98 -18.58
N ASP A 405 -6.57 -9.85 -19.28
CA ASP A 405 -7.76 -9.26 -19.91
C ASP A 405 -7.39 -8.49 -21.19
N VAL A 406 -8.26 -7.58 -21.64
CA VAL A 406 -8.24 -6.82 -22.88
C VAL A 406 -6.93 -6.05 -23.14
N GLY A 407 -6.11 -5.80 -22.10
CA GLY A 407 -4.77 -5.24 -22.26
C GLY A 407 -3.88 -6.12 -23.15
N LEU A 408 -3.88 -7.45 -22.96
CA LEU A 408 -3.14 -8.39 -23.80
C LEU A 408 -3.67 -8.39 -25.23
N VAL A 409 -5.00 -8.36 -25.37
CA VAL A 409 -5.67 -8.27 -26.68
C VAL A 409 -5.27 -7.00 -27.44
N ALA A 410 -5.18 -5.87 -26.74
CA ALA A 410 -4.77 -4.61 -27.34
C ALA A 410 -3.35 -4.69 -27.93
N VAL A 411 -2.42 -5.39 -27.27
CA VAL A 411 -1.07 -5.62 -27.80
C VAL A 411 -1.10 -6.55 -29.02
N ARG A 412 -1.89 -7.63 -28.98
CA ARG A 412 -2.04 -8.57 -30.10
C ARG A 412 -2.50 -7.91 -31.40
N HIS A 413 -3.36 -6.87 -31.32
CA HIS A 413 -3.77 -6.08 -32.49
C HIS A 413 -2.61 -5.45 -33.26
N PHE A 414 -1.46 -5.22 -32.61
CA PHE A 414 -0.25 -4.73 -33.25
C PHE A 414 0.71 -5.89 -33.53
N HIS A 415 1.13 -6.64 -32.51
CA HIS A 415 2.23 -7.60 -32.63
C HIS A 415 1.91 -8.83 -33.48
N GLN A 416 0.63 -9.23 -33.60
CA GLN A 416 0.27 -10.35 -34.49
C GLN A 416 0.16 -9.92 -35.97
N PHE A 417 0.22 -8.62 -36.27
CA PHE A 417 -0.01 -8.09 -37.62
C PHE A 417 1.10 -7.16 -38.12
N VAL A 418 2.06 -6.79 -37.27
CA VAL A 418 3.20 -5.93 -37.59
C VAL A 418 4.43 -6.52 -36.89
N GLU A 419 5.43 -6.95 -37.65
CA GLU A 419 6.69 -7.42 -37.09
C GLU A 419 7.67 -6.27 -36.86
N ASP A 420 8.72 -6.56 -36.09
CA ASP A 420 9.87 -5.68 -35.98
C ASP A 420 10.47 -5.37 -37.36
N GLY A 421 10.97 -4.15 -37.53
CA GLY A 421 11.53 -3.69 -38.80
C GLY A 421 10.50 -3.24 -39.86
N TRP A 422 9.19 -3.44 -39.65
CA TRP A 422 8.17 -2.91 -40.56
C TRP A 422 8.17 -1.38 -40.60
N GLU A 423 7.92 -0.82 -41.77
CA GLU A 423 8.04 0.61 -42.06
C GLU A 423 6.71 1.32 -41.85
N TYR A 424 6.72 2.45 -41.14
CA TYR A 424 5.55 3.30 -40.98
C TYR A 424 5.19 4.04 -42.27
N VAL A 425 3.90 4.08 -42.61
CA VAL A 425 3.35 4.96 -43.63
C VAL A 425 2.94 6.29 -42.97
N GLU A 426 3.67 7.36 -43.28
CA GLU A 426 3.68 8.61 -42.48
C GLU A 426 2.31 9.33 -42.50
N GLY A 427 1.72 9.57 -43.67
CA GLY A 427 0.42 10.24 -43.82
C GLY A 427 -0.78 9.43 -43.28
N ALA A 428 -0.59 8.12 -43.14
CA ALA A 428 -1.56 7.16 -42.66
C ALA A 428 -1.31 6.68 -41.22
N THR A 429 -0.43 7.35 -40.48
CA THR A 429 -0.15 7.07 -39.06
C THR A 429 -0.36 8.31 -38.20
N GLY A 430 -0.98 8.14 -37.04
CA GLY A 430 -1.21 9.19 -36.05
C GLY A 430 -2.67 9.49 -35.72
N GLY A 431 -2.88 10.49 -34.87
CA GLY A 431 -4.21 10.92 -34.44
C GLY A 431 -4.35 12.41 -34.12
N ASP A 432 -5.59 12.84 -33.93
CA ASP A 432 -5.99 14.26 -33.85
C ASP A 432 -6.76 14.64 -32.57
N GLY A 433 -6.74 13.79 -31.55
CA GLY A 433 -7.37 14.06 -30.27
C GLY A 433 -6.75 15.26 -29.54
N THR A 434 -7.49 15.85 -28.60
CA THR A 434 -6.96 16.94 -27.76
C THR A 434 -6.02 16.35 -26.71
N LYS A 435 -4.83 16.94 -26.50
CA LYS A 435 -3.86 16.44 -25.51
C LYS A 435 -4.50 16.25 -24.13
N GLY A 436 -4.33 15.05 -23.59
CA GLY A 436 -4.71 14.65 -22.25
C GLY A 436 -3.48 14.25 -21.43
N ASP A 437 -3.69 13.35 -20.48
CA ASP A 437 -2.64 12.88 -19.59
C ASP A 437 -1.86 11.71 -20.20
N GLY A 438 -0.71 11.99 -20.82
CA GLY A 438 0.13 11.01 -21.52
C GLY A 438 -0.44 10.44 -22.81
N GLY A 439 -1.50 11.06 -23.33
CA GLY A 439 -2.25 10.63 -24.51
C GLY A 439 -3.21 11.72 -24.99
N THR A 440 -4.31 11.32 -25.62
CA THR A 440 -5.41 12.23 -25.95
C THR A 440 -6.60 12.06 -24.99
N ASN A 441 -7.44 13.09 -24.88
CA ASN A 441 -8.65 13.01 -24.07
C ASN A 441 -9.71 12.15 -24.77
N VAL A 442 -10.41 11.33 -24.00
CA VAL A 442 -11.51 10.49 -24.48
C VAL A 442 -12.57 11.34 -25.21
N ASP A 443 -13.16 10.79 -26.27
CA ASP A 443 -14.18 11.43 -27.10
C ASP A 443 -13.74 12.70 -27.86
N THR A 444 -12.42 12.97 -27.98
CA THR A 444 -11.94 14.17 -28.69
C THR A 444 -11.32 13.91 -30.05
N SER A 445 -10.82 12.70 -30.31
CA SER A 445 -10.25 12.35 -31.62
C SER A 445 -11.33 12.17 -32.67
N THR A 446 -10.92 12.29 -33.93
CA THR A 446 -11.73 12.05 -35.10
C THR A 446 -11.09 11.09 -36.10
N ARG A 447 -9.80 10.79 -35.91
CA ARG A 447 -9.01 9.72 -36.52
C ARG A 447 -7.86 9.36 -35.58
N THR A 448 -7.66 8.08 -35.29
CA THR A 448 -6.43 7.54 -34.67
C THR A 448 -6.12 6.20 -35.33
N VAL A 449 -5.04 6.16 -36.10
CA VAL A 449 -4.68 5.01 -36.94
C VAL A 449 -3.17 4.85 -37.03
N LEU A 450 -2.65 3.62 -37.01
CA LEU A 450 -1.27 3.29 -37.36
C LEU A 450 -1.28 2.42 -38.60
N THR A 451 -0.42 2.72 -39.57
CA THR A 451 -0.26 1.91 -40.78
C THR A 451 1.20 1.55 -40.96
N ALA A 452 1.49 0.25 -41.08
CA ALA A 452 2.83 -0.27 -41.28
C ALA A 452 2.86 -1.29 -42.42
N ARG A 453 4.00 -1.35 -43.13
CA ARG A 453 4.23 -2.28 -44.24
C ARG A 453 5.57 -3.01 -44.12
N THR A 454 5.70 -4.12 -44.81
CA THR A 454 6.99 -4.80 -44.99
C THR A 454 8.02 -3.87 -45.67
N PRO A 455 9.32 -4.00 -45.37
CA PRO A 455 10.36 -3.22 -46.04
C PRO A 455 10.37 -3.38 -47.58
N ALA A 456 10.88 -2.37 -48.29
CA ALA A 456 10.92 -2.31 -49.77
C ALA A 456 11.74 -3.43 -50.47
N SER A 457 12.35 -4.35 -49.71
CA SER A 457 13.15 -5.46 -50.23
C SER A 457 12.35 -6.75 -50.42
N ALA A 458 11.02 -6.73 -50.30
CA ALA A 458 10.18 -7.89 -50.60
C ALA A 458 10.53 -8.41 -52.02
N GLU A 459 10.79 -9.72 -52.14
CA GLU A 459 11.33 -10.31 -53.38
C GLU A 459 10.40 -10.10 -54.60
N SER A 460 9.12 -9.77 -54.35
CA SER A 460 8.15 -9.30 -55.34
C SER A 460 7.02 -8.42 -54.74
N ASP A 461 6.36 -7.62 -55.58
CA ASP A 461 5.14 -6.84 -55.22
C ASP A 461 3.99 -7.71 -54.66
N ALA A 462 4.02 -9.03 -54.89
CA ALA A 462 3.03 -9.95 -54.35
C ALA A 462 3.31 -10.32 -52.88
N ASP A 463 4.54 -10.11 -52.42
CA ASP A 463 5.00 -10.45 -51.07
C ASP A 463 4.93 -9.25 -50.11
N GLU A 464 4.70 -8.04 -50.62
CA GLU A 464 4.50 -6.85 -49.78
C GLU A 464 3.24 -7.02 -48.90
N GLN A 465 3.41 -7.01 -47.59
CA GLN A 465 2.32 -7.06 -46.62
C GLN A 465 2.18 -5.72 -45.92
N TRP A 466 0.96 -5.39 -45.54
CA TRP A 466 0.67 -4.22 -44.73
C TRP A 466 -0.52 -4.44 -43.82
N SER A 467 -0.50 -3.69 -42.72
CA SER A 467 -1.50 -3.73 -41.66
C SER A 467 -1.79 -2.32 -41.17
N GLN A 468 -3.02 -2.12 -40.73
CA GLN A 468 -3.51 -0.86 -40.21
C GLN A 468 -4.32 -1.09 -38.94
N VAL A 469 -3.92 -0.47 -37.82
CA VAL A 469 -4.59 -0.58 -36.53
C VAL A 469 -5.29 0.74 -36.19
N HIS A 470 -6.60 0.69 -35.99
CA HIS A 470 -7.43 1.83 -35.57
C HIS A 470 -7.77 1.73 -34.10
N ALA A 471 -7.69 2.85 -33.39
CA ALA A 471 -8.17 2.96 -32.01
C ALA A 471 -9.27 4.04 -31.94
N ASN A 472 -10.51 3.65 -31.68
CA ASN A 472 -11.62 4.60 -31.54
C ASN A 472 -12.03 4.73 -30.07
N ASN A 473 -11.31 5.54 -29.29
CA ASN A 473 -11.70 5.86 -27.91
C ASN A 473 -12.80 6.95 -27.85
N THR A 474 -13.83 6.85 -28.70
CA THR A 474 -14.92 7.83 -28.78
C THR A 474 -16.29 7.19 -28.89
N ARG A 475 -17.32 7.91 -28.42
CA ARG A 475 -18.74 7.50 -28.48
C ARG A 475 -19.36 7.43 -29.88
N THR A 476 -18.63 7.78 -30.94
CA THR A 476 -19.17 7.79 -32.30
C THR A 476 -18.41 6.85 -33.20
N ASP A 477 -19.15 6.04 -33.94
CA ASP A 477 -18.63 5.25 -35.05
C ASP A 477 -17.88 6.16 -36.04
N ARG A 478 -16.77 5.66 -36.57
CA ARG A 478 -15.97 6.33 -37.59
C ARG A 478 -16.08 5.58 -38.90
N TYR A 479 -16.09 6.34 -39.99
CA TYR A 479 -16.29 5.83 -41.35
C TYR A 479 -15.22 6.43 -42.26
N PHE A 480 -14.41 5.57 -42.87
CA PHE A 480 -13.29 5.98 -43.71
C PHE A 480 -13.42 5.41 -45.12
N GLU A 481 -13.19 6.26 -46.12
CA GLU A 481 -12.74 5.82 -47.43
C GLU A 481 -11.22 5.71 -47.37
N VAL A 482 -10.73 4.49 -47.14
CA VAL A 482 -9.30 4.18 -47.12
C VAL A 482 -8.86 3.99 -48.56
N LYS A 483 -7.99 4.87 -49.05
CA LYS A 483 -7.53 4.90 -50.45
C LYS A 483 -6.08 4.43 -50.48
N VAL A 484 -5.84 3.25 -51.03
CA VAL A 484 -4.57 2.52 -50.93
C VAL A 484 -3.86 2.49 -52.26
N ALA A 485 -2.59 2.89 -52.31
CA ALA A 485 -1.69 2.76 -53.46
C ALA A 485 -0.31 2.23 -53.02
N ASP A 486 0.43 1.67 -53.97
CA ASP A 486 1.85 1.29 -53.82
C ASP A 486 2.14 0.33 -52.65
N LEU A 487 1.22 -0.60 -52.39
CA LEU A 487 1.29 -1.63 -51.34
C LEU A 487 0.96 -3.02 -51.91
N GLY A 488 1.69 -3.38 -52.96
CA GLY A 488 1.51 -4.61 -53.72
C GLY A 488 0.33 -4.61 -54.71
N ALA A 489 -0.13 -5.81 -55.07
CA ALA A 489 -1.15 -6.00 -56.12
C ALA A 489 -2.50 -5.34 -55.79
N ALA A 490 -3.14 -4.72 -56.78
CA ALA A 490 -4.49 -4.16 -56.67
C ALA A 490 -5.56 -5.24 -56.45
N GLY A 491 -6.66 -4.87 -55.79
CA GLY A 491 -7.81 -5.74 -55.58
C GLY A 491 -7.74 -6.64 -54.33
N ARG A 492 -6.71 -6.48 -53.48
CA ARG A 492 -6.51 -7.36 -52.31
C ARG A 492 -7.59 -7.14 -51.24
N PRO A 493 -8.08 -8.20 -50.58
CA PRO A 493 -8.95 -8.05 -49.42
C PRO A 493 -8.17 -7.53 -48.20
N LEU A 494 -8.85 -6.78 -47.34
CA LEU A 494 -8.34 -6.42 -46.00
C LEU A 494 -9.15 -7.16 -44.94
N TYR A 495 -8.53 -8.13 -44.28
CA TYR A 495 -9.12 -8.91 -43.20
C TYR A 495 -9.25 -8.04 -41.95
N ALA A 496 -10.42 -8.08 -41.31
CA ALA A 496 -10.79 -7.22 -40.21
C ALA A 496 -10.87 -7.99 -38.89
N TRP A 497 -10.01 -7.63 -37.96
CA TRP A 497 -9.99 -8.12 -36.58
C TRP A 497 -10.47 -7.02 -35.64
N GLU A 498 -11.44 -7.31 -34.78
CA GLU A 498 -12.13 -6.31 -33.95
C GLU A 498 -12.11 -6.69 -32.46
N THR A 499 -11.86 -5.69 -31.61
CA THR A 499 -12.14 -5.74 -30.17
C THR A 499 -13.10 -4.62 -29.80
N ARG A 500 -14.25 -4.98 -29.21
CA ARG A 500 -15.22 -4.02 -28.66
C ARG A 500 -15.96 -4.61 -27.45
N GLY A 501 -16.76 -3.77 -26.81
CA GLY A 501 -17.65 -4.20 -25.73
C GLY A 501 -18.73 -5.20 -26.15
N PRO A 502 -19.40 -5.84 -25.18
CA PRO A 502 -20.46 -6.81 -25.42
C PRO A 502 -21.71 -6.17 -26.02
N ASP A 503 -22.44 -6.95 -26.82
CA ASP A 503 -23.84 -6.68 -27.11
C ASP A 503 -24.71 -7.03 -25.89
N ALA A 504 -26.00 -6.69 -25.94
CA ALA A 504 -26.93 -7.02 -24.86
C ALA A 504 -26.94 -8.53 -24.56
N ASP A 505 -26.91 -8.88 -23.28
CA ASP A 505 -26.93 -10.26 -22.77
C ASP A 505 -25.68 -11.12 -23.08
N GLN A 506 -24.62 -10.53 -23.65
CA GLN A 506 -23.33 -11.22 -23.84
C GLN A 506 -22.43 -11.10 -22.59
N ALA A 507 -21.49 -12.03 -22.44
CA ALA A 507 -20.38 -11.90 -21.49
C ALA A 507 -19.53 -10.68 -21.83
N TYR A 508 -18.88 -10.07 -20.84
CA TYR A 508 -18.22 -8.76 -20.98
C TYR A 508 -17.07 -8.73 -22.00
N ASP A 509 -16.50 -9.90 -22.29
CA ASP A 509 -15.37 -10.16 -23.17
C ASP A 509 -15.75 -10.85 -24.50
N ALA A 510 -17.06 -11.01 -24.77
CA ALA A 510 -17.57 -11.78 -25.91
C ALA A 510 -17.12 -11.30 -27.29
N ASN A 511 -16.72 -10.04 -27.42
CA ASN A 511 -16.33 -9.42 -28.69
C ASN A 511 -14.86 -8.95 -28.68
N TYR A 512 -13.99 -9.61 -27.91
CA TYR A 512 -12.56 -9.35 -27.94
C TYR A 512 -11.93 -10.10 -29.10
N PHE A 513 -11.02 -9.47 -29.83
CA PHE A 513 -10.17 -10.07 -30.87
C PHE A 513 -10.89 -11.04 -31.83
N GLN A 514 -12.00 -10.62 -32.44
CA GLN A 514 -12.80 -11.43 -33.35
C GLN A 514 -12.45 -11.16 -34.81
N LYS A 515 -12.40 -12.20 -35.65
CA LYS A 515 -12.18 -12.11 -37.09
C LYS A 515 -13.52 -11.88 -37.79
N THR A 516 -13.91 -10.61 -37.88
CA THR A 516 -15.26 -10.21 -38.28
C THR A 516 -15.57 -10.37 -39.77
N GLY A 517 -14.57 -10.45 -40.63
CA GLY A 517 -14.74 -10.56 -42.08
C GLY A 517 -13.60 -9.88 -42.85
N TYR A 518 -13.88 -9.46 -44.08
CA TYR A 518 -12.91 -8.70 -44.90
C TYR A 518 -13.57 -7.55 -45.67
N TYR A 519 -12.82 -6.49 -45.93
CA TYR A 519 -13.21 -5.40 -46.84
C TYR A 519 -12.60 -5.63 -48.22
N ALA A 520 -13.41 -5.54 -49.28
CA ALA A 520 -12.93 -5.49 -50.66
C ALA A 520 -12.98 -4.05 -51.20
N PRO A 521 -12.12 -3.69 -52.19
CA PRO A 521 -12.21 -2.41 -52.85
C PRO A 521 -13.59 -2.22 -53.50
N VAL A 522 -14.25 -1.09 -53.22
CA VAL A 522 -15.55 -0.76 -53.82
C VAL A 522 -15.40 -0.07 -55.17
N ARG A 523 -14.23 0.53 -55.43
CA ARG A 523 -13.83 1.19 -56.68
C ARG A 523 -12.32 1.45 -56.68
N SER A 524 -11.79 1.84 -57.83
CA SER A 524 -10.47 2.47 -57.93
C SER A 524 -10.62 3.96 -58.26
N GLU A 525 -9.69 4.79 -57.79
CA GLU A 525 -9.71 6.25 -57.94
C GLU A 525 -8.30 6.76 -58.23
N THR A 526 -8.13 7.68 -59.18
CA THR A 526 -6.81 8.27 -59.48
C THR A 526 -6.61 9.57 -58.72
N ILE A 527 -5.60 9.62 -57.84
CA ILE A 527 -5.20 10.80 -57.07
C ILE A 527 -3.77 11.14 -57.45
N GLY A 528 -3.50 12.38 -57.87
CA GLY A 528 -2.13 12.79 -58.21
C GLY A 528 -1.49 12.04 -59.40
N GLY A 529 -2.25 11.24 -60.15
CA GLY A 529 -1.74 10.38 -61.23
C GLY A 529 -1.46 8.94 -60.82
N VAL A 530 -1.65 8.60 -59.53
CA VAL A 530 -1.51 7.25 -58.97
C VAL A 530 -2.90 6.65 -58.76
N GLU A 531 -3.08 5.40 -59.15
CA GLU A 531 -4.34 4.67 -58.98
C GLU A 531 -4.43 4.09 -57.56
N HIS A 532 -5.53 4.35 -56.87
CA HIS A 532 -5.77 3.89 -55.51
C HIS A 532 -6.98 2.95 -55.47
N ASP A 533 -6.88 1.86 -54.74
CA ASP A 533 -8.02 1.05 -54.35
C ASP A 533 -8.74 1.69 -53.17
N VAL A 534 -10.06 1.85 -53.28
CA VAL A 534 -10.86 2.51 -52.26
C VAL A 534 -11.68 1.47 -51.47
N TYR A 535 -11.41 1.39 -50.18
CA TYR A 535 -12.14 0.57 -49.21
C TYR A 535 -13.07 1.46 -48.39
N ARG A 536 -14.22 0.92 -47.98
CA ARG A 536 -15.20 1.61 -47.14
C ARG A 536 -15.26 0.94 -45.77
N VAL A 537 -14.52 1.48 -44.82
CA VAL A 537 -14.28 0.90 -43.50
C VAL A 537 -15.13 1.58 -42.43
N LYS A 538 -15.73 0.78 -41.55
CA LYS A 538 -16.30 1.24 -40.28
C LYS A 538 -15.37 0.88 -39.13
N VAL A 539 -15.14 1.82 -38.22
CA VAL A 539 -14.51 1.60 -36.92
C VAL A 539 -15.55 1.93 -35.84
N PRO A 540 -16.14 0.94 -35.15
CA PRO A 540 -17.18 1.17 -34.16
C PRO A 540 -16.74 2.09 -33.01
N ALA A 541 -17.68 2.73 -32.34
CA ALA A 541 -17.42 3.44 -31.08
C ALA A 541 -16.74 2.53 -30.04
N TYR A 542 -15.79 3.08 -29.28
CA TYR A 542 -15.06 2.38 -28.20
C TYR A 542 -14.51 1.01 -28.61
N SER A 543 -13.72 0.96 -29.69
CA SER A 543 -13.17 -0.27 -30.27
C SER A 543 -11.71 -0.13 -30.72
N ILE A 544 -11.06 -1.28 -30.91
CA ILE A 544 -9.80 -1.42 -31.62
C ILE A 544 -10.06 -2.30 -32.85
N VAL A 545 -9.61 -1.88 -34.04
CA VAL A 545 -9.81 -2.62 -35.29
C VAL A 545 -8.49 -2.72 -36.05
N THR A 546 -8.06 -3.95 -36.33
CA THR A 546 -6.92 -4.20 -37.25
C THR A 546 -7.45 -4.60 -38.62
N LEU A 547 -6.95 -3.94 -39.66
CA LEU A 547 -7.14 -4.28 -41.05
C LEU A 547 -5.81 -4.78 -41.59
N SER A 548 -5.75 -5.99 -42.14
CA SER A 548 -4.50 -6.52 -42.67
C SER A 548 -4.69 -7.26 -43.98
N THR A 549 -3.64 -7.23 -44.80
CA THR A 549 -3.51 -8.15 -45.93
C THR A 549 -3.20 -9.58 -45.51
N LEU A 550 -2.75 -9.76 -44.26
CA LEU A 550 -2.54 -11.04 -43.61
C LEU A 550 -3.82 -11.50 -42.92
N GLU A 551 -4.36 -12.62 -43.38
CA GLU A 551 -5.59 -13.18 -42.83
C GLU A 551 -5.43 -13.62 -41.37
N ASP A 552 -4.35 -14.37 -41.09
CA ASP A 552 -4.07 -15.01 -39.80
C ASP A 552 -2.73 -14.50 -39.20
N GLY A 553 -2.42 -13.23 -39.46
CA GLY A 553 -1.24 -12.55 -38.92
C GLY A 553 0.10 -12.95 -39.54
N VAL A 554 1.18 -12.41 -38.98
CA VAL A 554 2.55 -12.49 -39.52
C VAL A 554 3.13 -13.91 -39.47
N HIS A 555 2.73 -14.71 -38.48
CA HIS A 555 3.14 -16.10 -38.34
C HIS A 555 2.09 -17.11 -38.87
N GLY A 556 0.92 -16.63 -39.32
CA GLY A 556 -0.18 -17.50 -39.76
C GLY A 556 -0.84 -18.30 -38.62
N THR A 557 -0.64 -17.88 -37.37
CA THR A 557 -1.13 -18.55 -36.15
C THR A 557 -2.17 -17.74 -35.38
N THR A 558 -2.51 -16.54 -35.83
CA THR A 558 -3.47 -15.66 -35.15
C THR A 558 -4.83 -16.33 -35.05
N ALA A 559 -5.32 -16.48 -33.81
CA ALA A 559 -6.63 -17.06 -33.52
C ALA A 559 -7.56 -16.06 -32.82
N GLU A 560 -8.86 -16.23 -33.06
CA GLU A 560 -9.91 -15.49 -32.35
C GLU A 560 -9.86 -15.77 -30.85
N TYR A 561 -10.18 -14.76 -30.04
CA TYR A 561 -10.33 -14.93 -28.60
C TYR A 561 -11.67 -15.62 -28.29
N ALA A 562 -11.66 -16.63 -27.43
CA ALA A 562 -12.87 -17.16 -26.83
C ALA A 562 -13.04 -16.59 -25.41
N PRO A 563 -14.29 -16.32 -24.96
CA PRO A 563 -14.55 -15.85 -23.61
C PRO A 563 -13.88 -16.72 -22.55
N GLY A 564 -13.01 -16.11 -21.74
CA GLY A 564 -12.19 -16.79 -20.74
C GLY A 564 -10.81 -17.30 -21.17
N ASP A 565 -10.32 -17.03 -22.40
CA ASP A 565 -8.99 -17.50 -22.85
C ASP A 565 -7.81 -17.03 -21.96
N PHE A 566 -7.97 -15.91 -21.26
CA PHE A 566 -6.99 -15.37 -20.32
C PHE A 566 -7.43 -15.50 -18.85
N ALA A 567 -8.32 -16.45 -18.56
CA ALA A 567 -8.67 -16.82 -17.19
C ALA A 567 -7.70 -17.88 -16.65
N PRO A 568 -7.42 -17.88 -15.34
CA PRO A 568 -6.61 -18.91 -14.71
C PRO A 568 -7.42 -20.20 -14.56
N ASP A 569 -6.74 -21.35 -14.61
CA ASP A 569 -7.34 -22.63 -14.20
C ASP A 569 -7.55 -22.73 -12.68
N ALA A 570 -6.77 -21.95 -11.92
CA ALA A 570 -6.82 -21.92 -10.46
C ALA A 570 -7.99 -21.04 -9.95
N GLU A 571 -8.58 -21.43 -8.83
CA GLU A 571 -9.53 -20.57 -8.10
C GLU A 571 -8.78 -19.53 -7.26
N ASP A 572 -9.36 -18.33 -7.10
CA ASP A 572 -8.84 -17.34 -6.16
C ASP A 572 -9.12 -17.75 -4.70
N THR A 573 -8.23 -18.59 -4.16
CA THR A 573 -8.30 -19.01 -2.77
C THR A 573 -7.45 -18.12 -1.87
N ILE A 574 -8.00 -17.79 -0.70
CA ILE A 574 -7.28 -17.08 0.36
C ILE A 574 -6.05 -17.86 0.85
N LEU A 575 -4.98 -17.15 1.26
CA LEU A 575 -3.87 -17.79 1.97
C LEU A 575 -4.39 -18.39 3.29
N GLU A 576 -4.39 -19.71 3.38
CA GLU A 576 -4.96 -20.44 4.51
C GLU A 576 -4.25 -20.15 5.83
N LEU A 577 -5.04 -20.07 6.91
CA LEU A 577 -4.52 -19.97 8.28
C LEU A 577 -4.69 -21.30 9.04
N PRO A 578 -3.66 -21.78 9.75
CA PRO A 578 -2.44 -21.04 10.10
C PRO A 578 -1.38 -21.01 8.99
N TYR A 579 -0.79 -19.83 8.78
CA TYR A 579 0.42 -19.64 7.97
C TYR A 579 1.66 -19.58 8.88
N ARG A 580 2.76 -20.20 8.47
CA ARG A 580 4.03 -20.22 9.22
C ARG A 580 5.21 -20.12 8.26
N ASP A 581 6.25 -19.41 8.71
CA ASP A 581 7.54 -19.38 8.05
C ASP A 581 8.65 -19.33 9.11
N ASN A 582 9.54 -20.32 9.07
CA ASN A 582 10.73 -20.40 9.93
C ASN A 582 12.01 -20.05 9.16
N PHE A 583 11.89 -19.58 7.91
CA PHE A 583 12.98 -19.12 7.05
C PHE A 583 14.08 -20.15 6.74
N GLU A 584 13.87 -21.43 7.06
CA GLU A 584 14.88 -22.46 6.83
C GLU A 584 14.92 -22.93 5.38
N TYR A 585 13.74 -23.17 4.77
CA TYR A 585 13.56 -23.59 3.38
C TYR A 585 14.33 -24.85 2.93
N ASP A 586 14.78 -25.69 3.87
CA ASP A 586 15.48 -26.96 3.60
C ASP A 586 14.65 -27.94 2.74
N ASP A 587 13.32 -27.80 2.75
CA ASP A 587 12.40 -28.68 2.03
C ASP A 587 12.29 -28.37 0.52
N TYR A 588 12.82 -27.23 0.07
CA TYR A 588 12.84 -26.88 -1.36
C TYR A 588 14.00 -27.57 -2.08
N PRO A 589 13.80 -28.03 -3.32
CA PRO A 589 14.87 -28.68 -4.07
C PRO A 589 15.99 -27.71 -4.43
N VAL A 590 17.21 -28.26 -4.53
CA VAL A 590 18.33 -27.62 -5.24
C VAL A 590 18.02 -27.66 -6.73
N THR A 591 18.25 -26.54 -7.42
CA THR A 591 17.99 -26.38 -8.85
C THR A 591 19.18 -25.79 -9.57
N THR A 592 19.32 -26.09 -10.87
CA THR A 592 20.36 -25.49 -11.71
C THR A 592 19.93 -24.11 -12.20
N VAL A 593 20.72 -23.06 -11.90
CA VAL A 593 20.57 -21.70 -12.45
C VAL A 593 21.90 -21.31 -13.10
N GLY A 594 21.89 -20.94 -14.38
CA GLY A 594 23.13 -20.57 -15.09
C GLY A 594 24.19 -21.69 -15.13
N GLY A 595 23.76 -22.96 -15.08
CA GLY A 595 24.67 -24.10 -14.99
C GLY A 595 25.27 -24.37 -13.60
N ARG A 596 24.85 -23.63 -12.56
CA ARG A 596 25.26 -23.83 -11.16
C ARG A 596 24.11 -24.40 -10.34
N GLU A 597 24.38 -25.42 -9.54
CA GLU A 597 23.43 -25.91 -8.52
C GLU A 597 23.27 -24.86 -7.41
N MET A 598 22.02 -24.51 -7.10
CA MET A 598 21.68 -23.52 -6.08
C MET A 598 20.49 -23.98 -5.23
N THR A 599 20.61 -23.82 -3.91
CA THR A 599 19.50 -23.94 -2.95
C THR A 599 18.44 -22.86 -3.17
N TYR A 600 17.29 -22.97 -2.50
CA TYR A 600 16.20 -21.99 -2.57
C TYR A 600 16.66 -20.58 -2.20
N LEU A 601 17.40 -20.44 -1.10
CA LEU A 601 17.92 -19.15 -0.65
C LEU A 601 18.98 -18.59 -1.61
N GLU A 602 19.90 -19.43 -2.10
CA GLU A 602 20.96 -18.99 -3.01
C GLU A 602 20.38 -18.42 -4.31
N ARG A 603 19.44 -19.14 -4.96
CA ARG A 603 18.87 -18.69 -6.24
C ARG A 603 17.96 -17.47 -6.12
N ARG A 604 17.53 -17.12 -4.92
CA ARG A 604 16.69 -15.93 -4.63
C ARG A 604 17.48 -14.80 -3.98
N GLY A 605 18.81 -14.93 -3.87
CA GLY A 605 19.64 -13.92 -3.19
C GLY A 605 19.21 -13.65 -1.74
N GLY A 606 18.59 -14.63 -1.07
CA GLY A 606 18.05 -14.49 0.28
C GLY A 606 16.61 -13.95 0.36
N THR A 607 15.95 -13.60 -0.75
CA THR A 607 14.55 -13.14 -0.71
C THR A 607 13.62 -14.26 -0.19
N PRO A 608 12.94 -14.09 0.95
CA PRO A 608 12.04 -15.09 1.50
C PRO A 608 10.75 -15.20 0.67
N ARG A 609 9.90 -16.14 1.07
CA ARG A 609 8.60 -16.35 0.43
C ARG A 609 7.60 -15.25 0.82
N TYR A 610 6.82 -14.76 -0.15
CA TYR A 610 5.66 -13.87 0.05
C TYR A 610 5.96 -12.49 0.66
N THR A 611 7.21 -12.06 0.79
CA THR A 611 7.52 -10.71 1.29
C THR A 611 7.58 -9.70 0.17
N ALA A 612 7.01 -8.51 0.37
CA ALA A 612 7.15 -7.38 -0.54
C ALA A 612 7.67 -6.16 0.23
N ASP A 613 8.97 -5.91 0.09
CA ASP A 613 9.66 -4.82 0.78
C ASP A 613 9.13 -3.47 0.29
N GLN A 614 8.63 -2.66 1.23
CA GLN A 614 8.15 -1.32 0.93
C GLN A 614 9.28 -0.29 1.02
N ASP A 615 10.13 -0.46 2.03
CA ASP A 615 11.30 0.37 2.30
C ASP A 615 12.39 -0.52 2.92
N GLY A 616 13.65 -0.37 2.51
CA GLY A 616 14.73 -1.24 2.97
C GLY A 616 14.79 -2.55 2.19
N ALA A 617 15.48 -3.53 2.74
CA ALA A 617 15.58 -4.88 2.17
C ALA A 617 15.59 -5.94 3.28
N PHE A 618 14.77 -6.98 3.13
CA PHE A 618 14.63 -8.07 4.09
C PHE A 618 15.09 -9.37 3.43
N GLU A 619 16.24 -9.89 3.88
CA GLU A 619 16.87 -11.08 3.31
C GLU A 619 17.11 -12.11 4.40
N VAL A 620 16.88 -13.38 4.08
CA VAL A 620 17.23 -14.50 4.94
C VAL A 620 18.74 -14.70 4.91
N VAL A 621 19.34 -14.70 6.09
CA VAL A 621 20.78 -14.90 6.30
C VAL A 621 21.02 -16.01 7.30
N GLY A 622 22.17 -16.68 7.17
CA GLY A 622 22.63 -17.63 8.17
C GLY A 622 23.03 -16.94 9.49
N SER A 623 22.83 -17.65 10.59
CA SER A 623 23.12 -17.21 11.96
C SER A 623 23.84 -18.32 12.72
N ASP A 624 24.69 -17.91 13.68
CA ASP A 624 25.47 -18.82 14.54
C ASP A 624 24.63 -19.42 15.69
N ASP A 625 23.40 -18.95 15.87
CA ASP A 625 22.47 -19.49 16.87
C ASP A 625 21.81 -20.77 16.33
N ALA A 626 22.04 -21.90 17.02
CA ALA A 626 21.50 -23.19 16.61
C ALA A 626 19.97 -23.28 16.67
N ALA A 627 19.30 -22.43 17.44
CA ALA A 627 17.84 -22.34 17.49
C ALA A 627 17.25 -21.44 16.39
N HIS A 628 18.09 -20.61 15.78
CA HIS A 628 17.75 -19.60 14.79
C HIS A 628 18.80 -19.62 13.67
N ARG A 629 18.86 -20.73 12.93
CA ARG A 629 19.96 -21.01 11.99
C ARG A 629 19.86 -20.14 10.75
N ASN A 630 18.67 -20.01 10.16
CA ASN A 630 18.38 -19.03 9.14
C ASN A 630 17.36 -18.04 9.70
N VAL A 631 17.62 -16.74 9.53
CA VAL A 631 16.77 -15.67 10.07
C VAL A 631 16.51 -14.63 9.01
N LEU A 632 15.32 -14.04 9.02
CA LEU A 632 15.01 -12.88 8.19
C LEU A 632 15.69 -11.65 8.79
N GLN A 633 16.67 -11.08 8.10
CA GLN A 633 17.39 -9.90 8.55
C GLN A 633 17.09 -8.71 7.64
N GLN A 634 16.74 -7.58 8.26
CA GLN A 634 16.73 -6.31 7.56
C GLN A 634 18.18 -5.87 7.27
N GLN A 635 18.49 -5.53 6.01
CA GLN A 635 19.88 -5.31 5.57
C GLN A 635 20.35 -3.84 5.64
N ILE A 636 19.42 -2.89 5.76
CA ILE A 636 19.71 -1.45 5.64
C ILE A 636 19.81 -0.78 7.01
N HIS A 637 21.03 -0.42 7.38
CA HIS A 637 21.38 0.28 8.59
C HIS A 637 21.77 1.76 8.33
N GLY A 638 21.95 2.57 9.37
CA GLY A 638 22.23 4.02 9.25
C GLY A 638 23.30 4.45 8.22
N GLN A 639 24.35 3.64 8.01
CA GLN A 639 25.47 3.92 7.10
C GLN A 639 25.33 3.45 5.63
N ASN A 640 24.38 2.57 5.30
CA ASN A 640 24.21 2.03 3.93
C ASN A 640 22.81 2.33 3.36
N ARG A 641 22.06 3.27 3.96
CA ARG A 641 20.79 3.78 3.42
C ARG A 641 20.99 4.25 1.98
N GLY A 642 20.17 3.78 1.05
CA GLY A 642 20.19 4.22 -0.34
C GLY A 642 19.83 5.71 -0.48
N PHE A 643 20.28 6.33 -1.57
CA PHE A 643 19.73 7.60 -2.04
C PHE A 643 18.37 7.34 -2.70
N THR A 644 17.33 7.96 -2.15
CA THR A 644 15.94 7.76 -2.57
C THR A 644 15.62 8.52 -3.87
N TRP A 645 14.61 8.03 -4.58
CA TRP A 645 14.05 8.67 -5.76
C TRP A 645 13.23 9.92 -5.39
N ASN A 646 13.89 11.08 -5.41
CA ASN A 646 13.36 12.35 -4.90
C ASN A 646 12.98 13.35 -6.02
N VAL A 647 12.52 12.84 -7.17
CA VAL A 647 12.11 13.67 -8.32
C VAL A 647 10.84 14.49 -8.04
N TRP A 648 9.99 14.02 -7.12
CA TRP A 648 8.79 14.73 -6.67
C TRP A 648 9.05 15.78 -5.59
N GLY A 649 10.24 15.78 -4.99
CA GLY A 649 10.68 16.74 -4.00
C GLY A 649 11.48 17.89 -4.61
N ASN A 650 12.68 18.14 -4.09
CA ASN A 650 13.58 19.17 -4.62
C ASN A 650 14.51 18.67 -5.74
N GLY A 651 14.34 17.43 -6.20
CA GLY A 651 15.12 16.81 -7.27
C GLY A 651 16.54 16.40 -6.88
N ARG A 652 16.97 16.61 -5.62
CA ARG A 652 18.30 16.17 -5.16
C ARG A 652 18.43 14.66 -5.24
N GLN A 653 19.57 14.19 -5.78
CA GLN A 653 19.91 12.77 -5.94
C GLN A 653 20.83 12.23 -4.83
N ASP A 654 21.05 12.99 -3.76
CA ASP A 654 21.87 12.62 -2.59
C ASP A 654 21.02 12.60 -1.30
N VAL A 655 19.71 12.43 -1.43
CA VAL A 655 18.79 12.37 -0.30
C VAL A 655 18.74 10.95 0.19
N LEU A 656 19.21 10.71 1.41
CA LEU A 656 19.07 9.40 2.05
C LEU A 656 17.60 9.08 2.31
N GLN A 657 17.26 7.81 2.16
CA GLN A 657 15.97 7.28 2.60
C GLN A 657 15.74 7.56 4.10
N THR A 658 14.51 7.93 4.44
CA THR A 658 14.10 8.26 5.83
C THR A 658 12.90 7.46 6.31
N ALA A 659 12.12 6.86 5.41
CA ALA A 659 11.03 5.96 5.78
C ALA A 659 11.60 4.73 6.49
N ALA A 660 10.91 4.29 7.54
CA ALA A 660 11.35 3.13 8.31
C ALA A 660 11.32 1.88 7.41
N PRO A 661 12.36 1.04 7.45
CA PRO A 661 12.35 -0.23 6.76
C PRO A 661 11.12 -1.06 7.11
N SER A 662 10.43 -1.56 6.09
CA SER A 662 9.22 -2.36 6.26
C SER A 662 8.99 -3.31 5.08
N THR A 663 8.39 -4.46 5.38
CA THR A 663 7.95 -5.45 4.39
C THR A 663 6.56 -5.94 4.72
N VAL A 664 5.73 -6.13 3.69
CA VAL A 664 4.34 -6.60 3.84
C VAL A 664 4.22 -8.03 3.32
N LEU A 665 3.35 -8.84 3.93
CA LEU A 665 3.12 -10.20 3.51
C LEU A 665 1.77 -10.77 3.96
N GLY A 666 1.29 -11.75 3.22
CA GLY A 666 0.06 -12.47 3.48
C GLY A 666 -1.12 -11.94 2.68
N ASP A 667 -2.34 -12.20 3.16
CA ASP A 667 -3.55 -11.94 2.39
C ASP A 667 -4.41 -10.83 3.02
N HIS A 668 -4.80 -9.83 2.22
CA HIS A 668 -5.64 -8.72 2.70
C HIS A 668 -7.07 -9.14 3.07
N ARG A 669 -7.45 -10.37 2.73
CA ARG A 669 -8.71 -11.01 3.09
C ARG A 669 -8.69 -11.56 4.51
N TRP A 670 -7.56 -11.58 5.20
CA TRP A 670 -7.53 -11.99 6.60
C TRP A 670 -8.32 -11.01 7.48
N ALA A 671 -9.33 -11.55 8.14
CA ALA A 671 -10.14 -10.89 9.15
C ALA A 671 -9.54 -11.17 10.54
N ASP A 672 -10.11 -12.02 11.37
CA ASP A 672 -9.67 -12.16 12.76
C ASP A 672 -8.53 -13.17 12.95
N TYR A 673 -7.32 -12.67 13.22
CA TYR A 673 -6.10 -13.48 13.39
C TYR A 673 -5.15 -12.92 14.47
N THR A 674 -4.22 -13.78 14.89
CA THR A 674 -3.05 -13.42 15.70
C THR A 674 -1.79 -13.64 14.88
N ALA A 675 -0.99 -12.58 14.71
CA ALA A 675 0.34 -12.64 14.15
C ALA A 675 1.37 -12.71 15.28
N MET A 676 2.42 -13.50 15.10
CA MET A 676 3.50 -13.69 16.06
C MET A 676 4.83 -13.84 15.32
N VAL A 677 5.89 -13.26 15.85
CA VAL A 677 7.24 -13.37 15.29
C VAL A 677 8.26 -13.25 16.42
N ASP A 678 9.34 -14.02 16.33
CA ASP A 678 10.51 -13.81 17.16
C ASP A 678 11.36 -12.68 16.57
N PHE A 679 11.97 -11.85 17.40
CA PHE A 679 12.87 -10.79 16.94
C PHE A 679 14.09 -10.63 17.84
N GLN A 680 15.16 -10.10 17.26
CA GLN A 680 16.38 -9.69 17.96
C GLN A 680 16.85 -8.36 17.37
N LEU A 681 17.17 -7.38 18.22
CA LEU A 681 17.66 -6.07 17.78
C LEU A 681 19.16 -6.09 17.55
N ASP A 682 19.62 -5.31 16.57
CA ASP A 682 21.04 -5.09 16.33
C ASP A 682 21.61 -4.14 17.39
N ALA A 683 22.60 -4.60 18.15
CA ALA A 683 23.27 -3.79 19.18
C ALA A 683 24.30 -2.79 18.60
N VAL A 684 24.58 -2.83 17.29
CA VAL A 684 25.57 -1.96 16.66
C VAL A 684 24.94 -0.64 16.23
N ASP A 685 25.07 0.38 17.08
CA ASP A 685 24.72 1.76 16.73
C ASP A 685 25.69 2.34 15.69
N ARG A 686 25.13 2.66 14.51
CA ARG A 686 25.83 3.28 13.38
C ARG A 686 25.40 4.74 13.16
N ASP A 687 24.28 5.15 13.75
CA ASP A 687 23.69 6.50 13.67
C ASP A 687 22.68 6.68 14.81
N GLY A 688 23.14 7.17 15.97
CA GLY A 688 22.31 7.36 17.16
C GLY A 688 21.20 8.42 17.04
N THR A 689 21.00 9.00 15.86
CA THR A 689 19.80 9.80 15.56
C THR A 689 18.61 8.96 15.08
N LEU A 690 18.84 7.70 14.71
CA LEU A 690 17.84 6.76 14.23
C LEU A 690 17.40 5.84 15.37
N GLU A 691 16.10 5.64 15.50
CA GLU A 691 15.55 4.74 16.53
C GLU A 691 15.80 3.27 16.18
N ASN A 692 16.30 2.50 17.15
CA ASN A 692 16.43 1.05 17.06
C ASN A 692 15.16 0.37 17.59
N PHE A 693 14.47 -0.38 16.73
CA PHE A 693 13.25 -1.10 17.10
C PHE A 693 12.95 -2.26 16.15
N ALA A 694 12.11 -3.18 16.65
CA ALA A 694 11.41 -4.19 15.87
C ALA A 694 9.90 -3.91 15.95
N GLY A 695 9.21 -4.14 14.84
CA GLY A 695 7.79 -3.86 14.68
C GLY A 695 7.03 -5.01 14.02
N LEU A 696 5.83 -5.26 14.53
CA LEU A 696 4.85 -6.20 13.97
C LEU A 696 3.51 -5.48 13.77
N GLY A 697 3.07 -5.40 12.52
CA GLY A 697 1.86 -4.76 12.06
C GLY A 697 0.78 -5.73 11.62
N VAL A 698 -0.49 -5.32 11.79
CA VAL A 698 -1.69 -6.06 11.40
C VAL A 698 -2.69 -5.14 10.69
N ARG A 699 -3.55 -5.73 9.85
CA ARG A 699 -4.58 -5.04 9.06
C ARG A 699 -4.00 -4.06 8.04
N GLN A 700 -2.96 -4.48 7.31
CA GLN A 700 -2.45 -3.76 6.14
C GLN A 700 -3.37 -4.01 4.94
N THR A 701 -3.89 -2.94 4.32
CA THR A 701 -4.83 -3.04 3.19
C THR A 701 -4.35 -2.30 1.94
N TYR A 702 -3.50 -1.29 2.11
CA TYR A 702 -2.86 -0.55 1.03
C TYR A 702 -1.59 0.13 1.55
N ALA A 703 -0.66 0.49 0.65
CA ALA A 703 0.60 1.12 1.00
C ALA A 703 0.37 2.54 1.56
N ARG A 704 0.78 2.77 2.80
CA ARG A 704 0.60 4.05 3.51
C ARG A 704 1.50 4.13 4.74
N GLY A 705 1.95 5.34 5.04
CA GLY A 705 2.63 5.62 6.30
C GLY A 705 3.98 4.92 6.43
N GLY A 706 4.63 5.10 7.57
CA GLY A 706 5.94 4.49 7.84
C GLY A 706 5.85 3.05 8.34
N ASP A 707 4.74 2.69 8.99
CA ASP A 707 4.52 1.34 9.56
C ASP A 707 3.85 0.36 8.59
N GLN A 708 3.37 0.83 7.43
CA GLN A 708 2.60 0.13 6.39
C GLN A 708 1.24 -0.44 6.82
N ALA A 709 1.12 -1.00 8.03
CA ALA A 709 -0.10 -1.58 8.55
C ALA A 709 -0.99 -0.57 9.30
N THR A 710 -2.28 -0.91 9.47
CA THR A 710 -3.19 -0.04 10.21
C THR A 710 -2.79 0.07 11.68
N TYR A 711 -2.45 -1.06 12.29
CA TYR A 711 -1.98 -1.12 13.68
C TYR A 711 -0.62 -1.80 13.74
N THR A 712 0.35 -1.16 14.39
CA THR A 712 1.71 -1.69 14.52
C THR A 712 2.20 -1.54 15.95
N VAL A 713 2.78 -2.61 16.49
CA VAL A 713 3.49 -2.57 17.77
C VAL A 713 4.97 -2.43 17.48
N ARG A 714 5.63 -1.40 18.02
CA ARG A 714 7.09 -1.25 18.01
C ARG A 714 7.64 -1.51 19.40
N VAL A 715 8.73 -2.27 19.49
CA VAL A 715 9.52 -2.50 20.71
C VAL A 715 10.94 -1.98 20.47
N HIS A 716 11.38 -1.05 21.31
CA HIS A 716 12.67 -0.36 21.19
C HIS A 716 13.73 -1.00 22.08
N GLU A 717 15.00 -0.77 21.75
CA GLU A 717 16.16 -1.32 22.48
C GLU A 717 16.20 -0.98 23.98
N ASP A 718 15.58 0.13 24.39
CA ASP A 718 15.50 0.60 25.78
C ASP A 718 14.27 0.06 26.54
N GLY A 719 13.56 -0.91 25.96
CA GLY A 719 12.35 -1.52 26.51
C GLY A 719 11.08 -0.68 26.33
N ARG A 720 11.15 0.51 25.74
CA ARG A 720 9.93 1.25 25.37
C ARG A 720 9.16 0.47 24.31
N TRP A 721 7.85 0.50 24.40
CA TRP A 721 6.96 -0.02 23.36
C TRP A 721 5.85 0.96 23.03
N GLN A 722 5.35 0.87 21.80
CA GLN A 722 4.26 1.67 21.29
C GLN A 722 3.30 0.81 20.48
N LEU A 723 2.00 0.90 20.76
CA LEU A 723 0.96 0.54 19.79
C LEU A 723 0.59 1.79 19.00
N ARG A 724 0.72 1.69 17.69
CA ARG A 724 0.52 2.78 16.73
C ARG A 724 -0.66 2.44 15.85
N LYS A 725 -1.54 3.40 15.59
CA LYS A 725 -2.60 3.34 14.57
C LYS A 725 -2.28 4.38 13.51
N LEU A 726 -2.00 3.97 12.28
CA LEU A 726 -1.72 4.89 11.17
C LEU A 726 -0.59 5.87 11.51
N ASP A 727 0.53 5.32 11.96
CA ASP A 727 1.70 6.03 12.49
C ASP A 727 1.46 6.89 13.76
N ALA A 728 0.25 6.96 14.29
CA ALA A 728 -0.04 7.70 15.53
C ALA A 728 0.01 6.77 16.75
N VAL A 729 0.79 7.12 17.78
CA VAL A 729 0.83 6.35 19.04
C VAL A 729 -0.54 6.42 19.73
N VAL A 730 -1.18 5.26 19.93
CA VAL A 730 -2.47 5.13 20.62
C VAL A 730 -2.36 4.47 22.00
N ALA A 731 -1.25 3.76 22.26
CA ALA A 731 -0.83 3.30 23.58
C ALA A 731 0.69 3.14 23.62
N SER A 732 1.28 3.24 24.81
CA SER A 732 2.73 3.06 24.99
C SER A 732 3.05 2.67 26.43
N GLY A 733 4.23 2.10 26.64
CA GLY A 733 4.76 1.78 27.96
C GLY A 733 6.25 1.40 27.88
N THR A 734 6.77 0.83 28.96
CA THR A 734 8.15 0.36 29.06
C THR A 734 8.17 -0.99 29.76
N VAL A 735 8.99 -1.92 29.29
CA VAL A 735 9.30 -3.18 29.95
C VAL A 735 10.59 -2.99 30.75
N ALA A 736 10.54 -3.27 32.06
CA ALA A 736 11.72 -3.16 32.92
C ALA A 736 12.74 -4.26 32.58
N GLU A 737 14.03 -3.94 32.66
CA GLU A 737 15.14 -4.89 32.44
C GLU A 737 15.10 -5.60 31.06
N PHE A 738 14.54 -4.94 30.03
CA PHE A 738 14.53 -5.44 28.67
C PHE A 738 15.95 -5.54 28.08
N ASP A 739 16.28 -6.66 27.45
CA ASP A 739 17.55 -6.91 26.78
C ASP A 739 17.35 -7.02 25.26
N GLY A 740 17.47 -5.91 24.54
CA GLY A 740 17.26 -5.90 23.08
C GLY A 740 18.19 -6.83 22.28
N GLY A 741 19.30 -7.28 22.87
CA GLY A 741 20.22 -8.24 22.24
C GLY A 741 19.76 -9.70 22.34
N ALA A 742 18.75 -10.00 23.17
CA ALA A 742 18.16 -11.32 23.28
C ALA A 742 17.06 -11.55 22.24
N TRP A 743 16.73 -12.82 21.99
CA TRP A 743 15.53 -13.18 21.22
C TRP A 743 14.28 -13.00 22.07
N HIS A 744 13.30 -12.30 21.51
CA HIS A 744 11.99 -12.03 22.12
C HIS A 744 10.87 -12.44 21.18
N THR A 745 9.72 -12.82 21.72
CA THR A 745 8.53 -13.16 20.91
C THR A 745 7.48 -12.06 21.02
N LEU A 746 7.18 -11.39 19.90
CA LEU A 746 6.12 -10.39 19.80
C LEU A 746 4.87 -11.01 19.16
N ALA A 747 3.71 -10.86 19.80
CA ALA A 747 2.42 -11.32 19.28
C ALA A 747 1.37 -10.20 19.26
N VAL A 748 0.65 -10.04 18.14
CA VAL A 748 -0.42 -9.07 17.95
C VAL A 748 -1.69 -9.80 17.48
N GLU A 749 -2.70 -9.88 18.35
CA GLU A 749 -4.05 -10.36 18.03
C GLU A 749 -4.89 -9.19 17.53
N ALA A 750 -5.46 -9.33 16.32
CA ALA A 750 -6.40 -8.39 15.75
C ALA A 750 -7.78 -9.05 15.64
N ARG A 751 -8.64 -8.79 16.62
CA ARG A 751 -9.97 -9.41 16.75
C ARG A 751 -11.05 -8.33 16.70
N GLU A 752 -11.78 -8.28 15.60
CA GLU A 752 -12.69 -7.20 15.27
C GLU A 752 -11.97 -5.84 15.44
N ASN A 753 -12.51 -4.93 16.27
CA ASN A 753 -11.90 -3.65 16.59
C ASN A 753 -10.95 -3.70 17.82
N VAL A 754 -10.59 -4.89 18.30
CA VAL A 754 -9.73 -5.09 19.48
C VAL A 754 -8.35 -5.56 19.06
N ILE A 755 -7.34 -4.79 19.42
CA ILE A 755 -5.93 -5.10 19.19
C ILE A 755 -5.27 -5.45 20.51
N THR A 756 -4.76 -6.67 20.66
CA THR A 756 -4.06 -7.13 21.86
C THR A 756 -2.61 -7.45 21.52
N ALA A 757 -1.67 -6.81 22.21
CA ALA A 757 -0.23 -7.06 22.03
C ALA A 757 0.36 -7.78 23.24
N ASN A 758 1.21 -8.77 22.99
CA ASN A 758 1.97 -9.49 24.01
C ASN A 758 3.45 -9.54 23.62
N LEU A 759 4.33 -9.48 24.61
CA LEU A 759 5.78 -9.68 24.48
C LEU A 759 6.19 -10.78 25.44
N ASP A 760 6.88 -11.81 24.95
CA ASP A 760 7.32 -12.98 25.73
C ASP A 760 6.17 -13.65 26.52
N GLY A 761 4.97 -13.64 25.93
CA GLY A 761 3.74 -14.16 26.53
C GLY A 761 3.06 -13.23 27.54
N ALA A 762 3.70 -12.13 27.95
CA ALA A 762 3.11 -11.11 28.83
C ALA A 762 2.33 -10.05 28.03
N ARG A 763 1.14 -9.67 28.50
CA ARG A 763 0.30 -8.69 27.79
C ARG A 763 0.80 -7.26 27.97
N LEU A 764 1.17 -6.60 26.88
CA LEU A 764 1.55 -5.18 26.85
C LEU A 764 0.32 -4.27 26.86
N VAL A 765 -0.66 -4.55 25.98
CA VAL A 765 -1.86 -3.73 25.83
C VAL A 765 -3.04 -4.53 25.29
N GLN A 766 -4.25 -4.13 25.69
CA GLN A 766 -5.50 -4.45 24.99
C GLN A 766 -6.19 -3.12 24.60
N HIS A 767 -6.15 -2.79 23.32
CA HIS A 767 -6.71 -1.57 22.77
C HIS A 767 -7.99 -1.87 22.00
N VAL A 768 -9.11 -1.31 22.46
CA VAL A 768 -10.33 -1.27 21.66
C VAL A 768 -10.34 0.03 20.87
N ASP A 769 -10.28 -0.07 19.55
CA ASP A 769 -10.32 1.08 18.66
C ASP A 769 -11.68 1.79 18.80
N PRO A 770 -11.70 3.01 19.39
CA PRO A 770 -12.94 3.72 19.67
C PRO A 770 -13.45 4.51 18.45
N SER A 771 -12.69 4.51 17.36
CA SER A 771 -13.04 5.30 16.19
C SER A 771 -14.27 4.71 15.48
N ALA A 772 -15.02 5.56 14.78
CA ALA A 772 -16.12 5.13 13.93
C ALA A 772 -15.64 4.36 12.69
N ASN A 773 -14.32 4.25 12.50
CA ASN A 773 -13.65 3.80 11.28
C ASN A 773 -12.42 2.93 11.56
N PRO A 774 -12.59 1.77 12.21
CA PRO A 774 -11.56 0.76 12.29
C PRO A 774 -11.25 0.17 10.90
N VAL A 775 -10.16 -0.58 10.80
CA VAL A 775 -9.89 -1.44 9.65
C VAL A 775 -9.98 -2.88 10.14
N LEU A 776 -10.88 -3.66 9.54
CA LEU A 776 -11.33 -4.96 10.06
C LEU A 776 -10.96 -6.14 9.16
N SER A 777 -10.05 -5.93 8.20
CA SER A 777 -9.39 -6.95 7.36
C SER A 777 -8.01 -6.44 6.95
N GLY A 778 -7.08 -7.33 6.59
CA GLY A 778 -5.79 -6.93 6.03
C GLY A 778 -4.61 -7.83 6.43
N ARG A 779 -3.53 -7.71 5.67
CA ARG A 779 -2.24 -8.40 5.79
C ARG A 779 -1.49 -8.01 7.07
N ILE A 780 -0.32 -8.63 7.27
CA ILE A 780 0.65 -8.20 8.26
C ILE A 780 1.76 -7.36 7.63
N ALA A 781 2.51 -6.66 8.47
CA ALA A 781 3.76 -6.01 8.09
C ALA A 781 4.82 -6.28 9.16
N LEU A 782 6.08 -6.42 8.74
CA LEU A 782 7.23 -6.31 9.64
C LEU A 782 7.88 -4.94 9.39
N ALA A 783 8.32 -4.28 10.45
CA ALA A 783 8.95 -2.97 10.35
C ALA A 783 10.12 -2.86 11.32
N SER A 784 11.19 -2.16 10.97
CA SER A 784 12.34 -1.97 11.87
C SER A 784 12.87 -0.55 11.81
N GLY A 785 13.78 -0.23 12.74
CA GLY A 785 14.70 0.88 12.53
C GLY A 785 15.68 0.59 11.40
N PHE A 786 16.50 1.59 11.01
CA PHE A 786 17.65 1.37 10.13
C PHE A 786 18.78 0.67 10.89
N TYR A 787 18.57 -0.59 11.20
CA TYR A 787 19.38 -1.49 12.02
C TYR A 787 19.22 -2.90 11.45
N ASN A 788 20.22 -3.77 11.63
CA ASN A 788 20.13 -5.15 11.16
C ASN A 788 19.24 -6.04 12.07
N THR A 789 18.04 -5.57 12.36
CA THR A 789 17.02 -6.29 13.13
C THR A 789 16.72 -7.62 12.45
N ARG A 790 16.68 -8.68 13.25
CA ARG A 790 16.41 -10.05 12.83
C ARG A 790 15.03 -10.49 13.28
N TYR A 791 14.40 -11.32 12.47
CA TYR A 791 13.11 -11.94 12.70
C TYR A 791 13.19 -13.43 12.43
N ASP A 792 12.42 -14.22 13.17
CA ASP A 792 12.31 -15.66 12.95
C ASP A 792 10.94 -16.20 13.41
N ASN A 793 10.63 -17.45 13.07
CA ASN A 793 9.47 -18.21 13.55
C ASN A 793 8.13 -17.49 13.37
N LEU A 794 7.93 -16.85 12.21
CA LEU A 794 6.69 -16.16 11.89
C LEU A 794 5.51 -17.15 11.93
N ALA A 795 4.43 -16.74 12.60
CA ALA A 795 3.18 -17.48 12.65
C ALA A 795 1.98 -16.55 12.61
N VAL A 796 1.03 -16.82 11.71
CA VAL A 796 -0.28 -16.18 11.65
C VAL A 796 -1.33 -17.25 11.87
N THR A 797 -2.20 -17.05 12.85
CA THR A 797 -3.17 -18.08 13.29
C THR A 797 -4.57 -17.50 13.43
N PRO A 798 -5.63 -18.25 13.10
CA PRO A 798 -6.99 -17.72 13.17
C PRO A 798 -7.43 -17.55 14.63
N VAL A 799 -8.15 -16.47 14.93
CA VAL A 799 -8.75 -16.30 16.26
C VAL A 799 -9.93 -17.25 16.41
N LYS A 800 -9.83 -18.17 17.38
CA LYS A 800 -10.86 -19.20 17.59
C LYS A 800 -12.23 -18.58 17.89
N GLY A 801 -13.24 -18.96 17.11
CA GLY A 801 -14.64 -18.54 17.28
C GLY A 801 -15.02 -17.27 16.51
N TYR A 802 -14.08 -16.71 15.75
CA TYR A 802 -14.27 -15.54 14.89
C TYR A 802 -14.08 -15.91 13.43
N ALA A 803 -14.55 -15.03 12.53
CA ALA A 803 -14.32 -15.20 11.11
C ALA A 803 -12.90 -14.75 10.80
N TRP A 804 -12.04 -15.68 10.38
CA TRP A 804 -10.64 -15.37 10.10
C TRP A 804 -10.41 -14.90 8.67
N ALA A 805 -11.38 -15.14 7.77
CA ALA A 805 -11.31 -14.76 6.37
C ALA A 805 -12.47 -13.84 5.98
N SER A 806 -12.27 -13.14 4.87
CA SER A 806 -13.28 -12.33 4.22
C SER A 806 -13.11 -12.39 2.71
N GLU A 807 -14.20 -12.41 1.96
CA GLU A 807 -14.19 -12.15 0.53
C GLU A 807 -14.23 -10.63 0.29
N LYS A 808 -13.44 -10.11 -0.65
CA LYS A 808 -13.53 -8.70 -1.05
C LYS A 808 -14.36 -8.57 -2.31
N ILE A 809 -15.41 -7.77 -2.23
CA ILE A 809 -16.32 -7.48 -3.32
C ILE A 809 -16.10 -6.04 -3.76
N ASP A 810 -15.83 -5.86 -5.04
CA ASP A 810 -15.73 -4.54 -5.67
C ASP A 810 -17.06 -3.80 -5.59
N ASP A 811 -17.03 -2.48 -5.50
CA ASP A 811 -18.27 -1.69 -5.50
C ASP A 811 -19.04 -1.78 -6.84
N SER A 812 -18.37 -2.21 -7.91
CA SER A 812 -18.94 -2.41 -9.25
C SER A 812 -19.26 -3.88 -9.55
N ASP A 813 -19.13 -4.78 -8.58
CA ASP A 813 -19.44 -6.21 -8.73
C ASP A 813 -20.94 -6.44 -9.00
N ALA A 814 -21.27 -7.45 -9.81
CA ALA A 814 -22.65 -7.78 -10.19
C ALA A 814 -23.58 -8.15 -9.01
N ARG A 815 -23.01 -8.48 -7.85
CA ARG A 815 -23.75 -8.72 -6.59
C ARG A 815 -24.24 -7.44 -5.92
N LEU A 816 -23.76 -6.28 -6.36
CA LEU A 816 -24.20 -4.98 -5.89
C LEU A 816 -25.18 -4.38 -6.90
N ALA A 817 -26.38 -4.02 -6.43
CA ALA A 817 -27.38 -3.38 -7.25
C ALA A 817 -27.74 -2.00 -6.70
N TYR A 818 -27.80 -1.01 -7.60
CA TYR A 818 -28.07 0.39 -7.27
C TYR A 818 -29.43 0.84 -7.85
N PRO A 819 -30.57 0.42 -7.27
CA PRO A 819 -31.89 0.59 -7.87
C PRO A 819 -32.32 2.06 -8.01
N ASP A 820 -31.76 2.95 -7.19
CA ASP A 820 -32.05 4.39 -7.18
C ASP A 820 -30.98 5.22 -7.92
N GLY A 821 -30.09 4.55 -8.65
CA GLY A 821 -28.95 5.14 -9.35
C GLY A 821 -27.81 5.55 -8.42
N PHE A 822 -26.72 6.02 -9.04
CA PHE A 822 -25.46 6.35 -8.36
C PHE A 822 -24.68 7.42 -9.15
N THR A 823 -23.56 7.88 -8.61
CA THR A 823 -22.50 8.54 -9.38
C THR A 823 -21.24 7.73 -9.26
N PHE A 824 -20.60 7.43 -10.40
CA PHE A 824 -19.34 6.71 -10.43
C PHE A 824 -18.15 7.67 -10.60
N ALA A 825 -17.04 7.35 -9.93
CA ALA A 825 -15.74 7.98 -10.16
C ALA A 825 -14.66 6.89 -10.28
N GLN A 826 -13.83 7.00 -11.30
CA GLN A 826 -12.57 6.25 -11.33
C GLN A 826 -11.58 6.96 -10.41
N ALA A 827 -11.01 6.22 -9.47
CA ALA A 827 -10.21 6.77 -8.38
C ALA A 827 -8.73 6.35 -8.47
N GLY A 828 -7.93 6.79 -7.48
CA GLY A 828 -6.52 6.40 -7.37
C GLY A 828 -6.33 5.02 -6.71
N PHE A 829 -5.10 4.52 -6.72
CA PHE A 829 -4.71 3.18 -6.25
C PHE A 829 -5.11 2.83 -4.81
N ALA A 830 -5.27 3.85 -3.96
CA ALA A 830 -5.66 3.64 -2.58
C ALA A 830 -7.08 3.04 -2.49
N HIS A 831 -7.89 3.20 -3.53
CA HIS A 831 -9.24 2.63 -3.65
C HIS A 831 -9.23 1.24 -4.30
N PHE A 832 -10.17 0.40 -3.93
CA PHE A 832 -10.28 -0.97 -4.45
C PHE A 832 -10.64 -0.92 -5.93
N ASN A 833 -9.85 -1.65 -6.73
CA ASN A 833 -9.88 -1.65 -8.20
C ASN A 833 -10.03 -0.29 -8.88
N ARG A 834 -9.66 0.81 -8.19
CA ARG A 834 -9.84 2.20 -8.64
C ARG A 834 -11.29 2.54 -9.00
N THR A 835 -12.27 1.91 -8.37
CA THR A 835 -13.71 2.13 -8.54
C THR A 835 -14.31 2.81 -7.31
N GLN A 836 -15.26 3.73 -7.53
CA GLN A 836 -15.99 4.40 -6.46
C GLN A 836 -17.42 4.77 -6.85
N HIS A 837 -18.38 4.32 -6.05
CA HIS A 837 -19.80 4.63 -6.16
C HIS A 837 -20.23 5.59 -5.04
N VAL A 838 -20.84 6.70 -5.44
CA VAL A 838 -21.32 7.74 -4.54
C VAL A 838 -22.84 7.76 -4.51
N LEU A 839 -23.40 7.55 -3.32
CA LEU A 839 -24.83 7.57 -3.02
C LEU A 839 -25.20 8.85 -2.26
N ARG A 840 -26.29 9.49 -2.70
CA ARG A 840 -26.89 10.68 -2.07
C ARG A 840 -28.18 10.31 -1.35
N THR A 841 -28.68 11.23 -0.53
CA THR A 841 -29.97 11.10 0.15
C THR A 841 -31.05 10.52 -0.75
N GLY A 842 -31.70 9.45 -0.29
CA GLY A 842 -32.75 8.73 -0.99
C GLY A 842 -32.26 7.53 -1.80
N GLN A 843 -30.98 7.49 -2.18
CA GLN A 843 -30.39 6.41 -2.97
C GLN A 843 -29.97 5.23 -2.09
N SER A 844 -29.91 4.04 -2.69
CA SER A 844 -29.56 2.81 -2.00
C SER A 844 -28.66 1.90 -2.83
N VAL A 845 -27.97 1.01 -2.10
CA VAL A 845 -27.29 -0.17 -2.65
C VAL A 845 -27.86 -1.42 -1.98
N ASN A 846 -28.12 -2.45 -2.77
CA ASN A 846 -28.41 -3.79 -2.31
C ASN A 846 -27.14 -4.63 -2.45
N VAL A 847 -26.76 -5.32 -1.39
CA VAL A 847 -25.61 -6.22 -1.35
C VAL A 847 -26.12 -7.63 -1.11
N ASP A 848 -25.99 -8.50 -2.11
CA ASP A 848 -26.31 -9.91 -2.01
C ASP A 848 -25.04 -10.74 -1.74
N PHE A 849 -25.04 -11.53 -0.66
CA PHE A 849 -23.86 -12.31 -0.28
C PHE A 849 -24.20 -13.57 0.52
N THR A 850 -23.25 -14.50 0.60
CA THR A 850 -23.30 -15.65 1.52
C THR A 850 -22.20 -15.52 2.57
N GLY A 851 -22.57 -15.38 3.84
CA GLY A 851 -21.59 -15.15 4.90
C GLY A 851 -22.21 -14.91 6.27
N THR A 852 -21.37 -14.63 7.27
CA THR A 852 -21.80 -14.37 8.66
C THR A 852 -21.84 -12.89 9.04
N GLY A 853 -21.46 -12.01 8.11
CA GLY A 853 -21.37 -10.57 8.33
C GLY A 853 -20.69 -9.88 7.17
N LEU A 854 -20.59 -8.55 7.25
CA LEU A 854 -19.88 -7.75 6.25
C LEU A 854 -19.21 -6.50 6.85
N ASN A 855 -18.29 -5.90 6.12
CA ASN A 855 -17.76 -4.56 6.33
C ASN A 855 -18.00 -3.75 5.05
N LEU A 856 -18.64 -2.60 5.15
CA LEU A 856 -18.63 -1.60 4.07
C LEU A 856 -17.40 -0.72 4.30
N PHE A 857 -16.59 -0.51 3.28
CA PHE A 857 -15.41 0.35 3.39
C PHE A 857 -15.37 1.38 2.26
N GLY A 858 -14.64 2.46 2.50
CA GLY A 858 -14.45 3.54 1.53
C GLY A 858 -14.44 4.92 2.14
N ALA A 859 -13.68 5.84 1.54
CA ALA A 859 -13.56 7.21 2.02
C ALA A 859 -14.90 7.96 1.86
N THR A 860 -15.64 8.08 2.96
CA THR A 860 -16.96 8.73 2.98
C THR A 860 -17.04 9.88 3.98
N GLY A 861 -17.88 10.86 3.68
CA GLY A 861 -18.30 11.87 4.64
C GLY A 861 -19.29 11.30 5.66
N ALA A 862 -19.63 12.10 6.67
CA ALA A 862 -20.66 11.74 7.64
C ALA A 862 -22.04 11.56 6.97
N ALA A 863 -22.73 10.48 7.31
CA ALA A 863 -24.02 10.12 6.74
C ALA A 863 -24.92 9.41 7.77
N THR A 864 -26.23 9.50 7.56
CA THR A 864 -27.20 8.63 8.24
C THR A 864 -27.64 7.55 7.26
N LEU A 865 -27.47 6.29 7.63
CA LEU A 865 -27.87 5.14 6.83
C LEU A 865 -29.13 4.48 7.43
N GLU A 866 -30.02 4.03 6.56
CA GLU A 866 -31.09 3.08 6.89
C GLU A 866 -30.65 1.71 6.36
N VAL A 867 -30.28 0.81 7.27
CA VAL A 867 -29.80 -0.54 6.95
C VAL A 867 -30.92 -1.55 7.18
N THR A 868 -31.26 -2.31 6.15
CA THR A 868 -32.26 -3.38 6.20
C THR A 868 -31.60 -4.71 5.90
N ILE A 869 -31.85 -5.72 6.74
CA ILE A 869 -31.29 -7.07 6.58
C ILE A 869 -32.45 -8.01 6.27
N ASP A 870 -32.37 -8.75 5.17
CA ASP A 870 -33.36 -9.75 4.72
C ASP A 870 -34.81 -9.22 4.71
N GLY A 871 -35.01 -7.96 4.34
CA GLY A 871 -36.33 -7.31 4.29
C GLY A 871 -36.97 -7.03 5.67
N GLY A 872 -36.18 -7.11 6.75
CA GLY A 872 -36.62 -6.79 8.12
C GLY A 872 -36.87 -5.29 8.36
N THR A 873 -37.01 -4.91 9.63
CA THR A 873 -37.18 -3.50 10.00
C THR A 873 -35.87 -2.71 9.80
N PRO A 874 -35.90 -1.55 9.11
CA PRO A 874 -34.71 -0.73 8.94
C PRO A 874 -34.13 -0.25 10.27
N ARG A 875 -32.81 -0.26 10.38
CA ARG A 875 -32.05 0.32 11.49
C ARG A 875 -31.40 1.62 11.03
N THR A 876 -31.48 2.66 11.86
CA THR A 876 -30.82 3.93 11.60
C THR A 876 -29.41 3.90 12.18
N GLU A 877 -28.42 4.03 11.33
CA GLU A 877 -26.99 3.99 11.68
C GLU A 877 -26.33 5.33 11.36
N GLN A 878 -25.48 5.81 12.26
CA GLN A 878 -24.72 7.04 12.07
C GLN A 878 -23.30 6.66 11.65
N VAL A 879 -22.91 7.10 10.45
CA VAL A 879 -21.57 6.90 9.91
C VAL A 879 -20.82 8.21 10.00
N GLY A 880 -19.65 8.20 10.63
CA GLY A 880 -18.75 9.35 10.70
C GLY A 880 -17.96 9.53 9.41
N THR A 881 -17.17 10.60 9.33
CA THR A 881 -16.20 10.73 8.23
C THR A 881 -15.10 9.68 8.37
N VAL A 882 -14.80 8.98 7.28
CA VAL A 882 -13.77 7.94 7.23
C VAL A 882 -12.84 8.17 6.03
N GLY A 883 -11.60 7.69 6.14
CA GLY A 883 -10.59 7.73 5.08
C GLY A 883 -10.59 6.48 4.21
N THR A 884 -9.64 6.42 3.28
CA THR A 884 -9.50 5.34 2.29
C THR A 884 -9.33 3.96 2.93
N ARG A 885 -10.03 2.95 2.38
CA ARG A 885 -10.09 1.56 2.86
C ARG A 885 -10.47 1.38 4.34
N GLN A 886 -10.98 2.41 5.00
CA GLN A 886 -11.48 2.28 6.37
C GLN A 886 -12.93 1.79 6.35
N THR A 887 -13.29 0.98 7.34
CA THR A 887 -14.65 0.47 7.49
C THR A 887 -15.57 1.60 7.92
N SER A 888 -16.60 1.88 7.14
CA SER A 888 -17.62 2.89 7.43
C SER A 888 -18.82 2.31 8.19
N TYR A 889 -19.10 1.03 7.98
CA TYR A 889 -20.14 0.26 8.67
C TYR A 889 -19.76 -1.22 8.72
N TRP A 890 -20.13 -1.93 9.78
CA TRP A 890 -19.94 -3.38 9.86
C TRP A 890 -21.13 -4.09 10.47
N LEU A 891 -21.35 -5.32 10.01
CA LEU A 891 -22.43 -6.21 10.44
C LEU A 891 -21.84 -7.56 10.86
N ARG A 892 -22.33 -8.10 11.99
CA ARG A 892 -21.83 -9.34 12.60
C ARG A 892 -22.98 -10.24 13.04
N GLY A 893 -22.68 -11.54 13.18
CA GLY A 893 -23.55 -12.53 13.81
C GLY A 893 -24.76 -12.93 12.99
N LEU A 894 -24.65 -12.86 11.67
CA LEU A 894 -25.61 -13.48 10.77
C LEU A 894 -25.39 -15.00 10.73
N GLU A 895 -26.44 -15.72 10.33
CA GLU A 895 -26.32 -17.15 10.06
C GLU A 895 -25.52 -17.37 8.77
N GLN A 896 -24.74 -18.44 8.67
CA GLN A 896 -24.05 -18.77 7.41
C GLN A 896 -25.07 -19.23 6.35
N ARG A 897 -25.61 -18.28 5.59
CA ARG A 897 -26.53 -18.48 4.46
C ARG A 897 -26.51 -17.27 3.54
N GLU A 898 -27.33 -17.30 2.49
CA GLU A 898 -27.59 -16.14 1.65
C GLU A 898 -28.32 -15.05 2.44
N HIS A 899 -27.88 -13.81 2.23
CA HIS A 899 -28.42 -12.59 2.81
C HIS A 899 -28.53 -11.49 1.74
N THR A 900 -29.50 -10.61 1.94
CA THR A 900 -29.60 -9.33 1.22
C THR A 900 -29.56 -8.20 2.23
N VAL A 901 -28.58 -7.30 2.08
CA VAL A 901 -28.48 -6.08 2.89
C VAL A 901 -28.74 -4.87 2.00
N THR A 902 -29.79 -4.11 2.32
CA THR A 902 -30.07 -2.83 1.67
C THR A 902 -29.55 -1.70 2.54
N VAL A 903 -28.70 -0.85 1.97
CA VAL A 903 -28.16 0.34 2.62
C VAL A 903 -28.70 1.55 1.90
N ARG A 904 -29.57 2.31 2.57
CA ARG A 904 -30.16 3.54 2.02
C ARG A 904 -29.61 4.76 2.72
N VAL A 905 -29.23 5.79 1.96
CA VAL A 905 -28.76 7.06 2.53
C VAL A 905 -29.97 7.90 2.96
N ALA A 906 -30.20 8.03 4.27
CA ALA A 906 -31.27 8.87 4.81
C ALA A 906 -30.87 10.36 4.85
N SER A 907 -29.58 10.66 5.05
CA SER A 907 -29.04 12.02 4.96
C SER A 907 -27.53 11.99 4.70
N GLY A 908 -27.03 12.98 3.96
CA GLY A 908 -25.59 13.13 3.70
C GLY A 908 -25.17 12.52 2.36
N THR A 909 -23.93 12.05 2.30
CA THR A 909 -23.37 11.37 1.12
C THR A 909 -22.57 10.17 1.59
N PHE A 910 -22.81 9.03 0.97
CA PHE A 910 -22.12 7.78 1.29
C PHE A 910 -21.33 7.32 0.06
N THR A 911 -20.01 7.26 0.19
CA THR A 911 -19.12 6.71 -0.84
C THR A 911 -18.78 5.27 -0.46
N LEU A 912 -19.05 4.34 -1.37
CA LEU A 912 -18.64 2.94 -1.26
C LEU A 912 -17.42 2.71 -2.14
N ASP A 913 -16.44 2.00 -1.59
CA ASP A 913 -15.19 1.58 -2.25
C ASP A 913 -15.18 0.05 -2.40
N GLY A 914 -15.82 -0.67 -1.46
CA GLY A 914 -16.09 -2.09 -1.59
C GLY A 914 -16.70 -2.69 -0.32
N VAL A 915 -16.86 -4.02 -0.35
CA VAL A 915 -17.45 -4.80 0.75
C VAL A 915 -16.53 -5.96 1.12
N ASP A 916 -16.17 -6.10 2.40
CA ASP A 916 -15.62 -7.36 2.91
C ASP A 916 -16.78 -8.23 3.39
N VAL A 917 -16.98 -9.42 2.83
CA VAL A 917 -17.96 -10.40 3.33
C VAL A 917 -17.24 -11.42 4.20
N LEU A 918 -17.68 -11.62 5.44
CA LEU A 918 -17.02 -12.55 6.36
C LEU A 918 -17.36 -14.01 6.01
N THR A 919 -16.32 -14.73 5.59
CA THR A 919 -16.36 -16.13 5.15
C THR A 919 -15.31 -16.92 5.95
N GLY A 920 -15.57 -18.17 6.35
CA GLY A 920 -14.60 -18.97 7.11
C GLY A 920 -14.59 -18.74 8.64
N GLY A 921 -14.31 -19.79 9.41
CA GLY A 921 -14.37 -19.81 10.88
C GLY A 921 -15.63 -20.49 11.45
N ALA A 922 -15.52 -21.08 12.65
CA ALA A 922 -16.67 -21.72 13.32
C ALA A 922 -17.77 -20.67 13.53
N LYS A 923 -19.06 -21.02 13.27
CA LYS A 923 -20.27 -20.17 13.45
C LYS A 923 -19.96 -18.97 14.34
N VAL A 924 -19.95 -17.75 13.80
CA VAL A 924 -19.83 -16.52 14.59
C VAL A 924 -20.95 -16.53 15.63
N ARG A 925 -20.65 -17.07 16.82
CA ARG A 925 -21.60 -17.11 17.92
C ARG A 925 -21.36 -15.82 18.69
N LEU A 926 -21.90 -14.72 18.15
CA LEU A 926 -22.31 -13.67 19.06
C LEU A 926 -23.23 -14.36 20.08
N GLY A 927 -22.90 -14.30 21.37
CA GLY A 927 -23.68 -14.95 22.43
C GLY A 927 -25.15 -14.51 22.40
N ASP A 928 -25.97 -15.06 23.30
CA ASP A 928 -27.38 -14.69 23.40
C ASP A 928 -27.57 -13.16 23.38
N ALA A 929 -28.37 -12.66 22.43
CA ALA A 929 -28.63 -11.23 22.26
C ALA A 929 -29.20 -10.58 23.53
N ALA A 930 -29.88 -11.34 24.38
CA ALA A 930 -30.37 -10.88 25.68
C ALA A 930 -29.25 -10.63 26.70
N GLU A 931 -28.09 -11.26 26.53
CA GLU A 931 -26.96 -11.21 27.46
C GLU A 931 -25.75 -10.43 26.92
N ARG A 932 -25.73 -10.12 25.62
CA ARG A 932 -24.62 -9.44 24.96
C ARG A 932 -24.74 -7.92 25.07
N PRO A 933 -23.85 -7.21 25.80
CA PRO A 933 -23.91 -5.77 25.94
C PRO A 933 -23.48 -5.06 24.65
N VAL A 934 -24.24 -4.06 24.20
CA VAL A 934 -23.93 -3.25 23.01
C VAL A 934 -23.80 -1.75 23.30
N LYS A 935 -24.22 -1.32 24.50
CA LYS A 935 -24.13 0.09 24.91
C LYS A 935 -24.03 0.20 26.42
N VAL A 936 -23.05 0.95 26.92
CA VAL A 936 -22.94 1.25 28.35
C VAL A 936 -24.05 2.22 28.77
N VAL A 937 -24.72 1.95 29.90
CA VAL A 937 -25.79 2.82 30.43
C VAL A 937 -25.20 4.05 31.12
N GLU A 938 -24.22 3.84 32.00
CA GLU A 938 -23.54 4.89 32.76
C GLU A 938 -22.06 4.56 32.93
N ALA A 939 -21.20 5.59 32.95
CA ALA A 939 -19.77 5.40 33.18
C ALA A 939 -19.52 4.96 34.64
N PRO A 940 -18.58 4.03 34.87
CA PRO A 940 -18.20 3.62 36.22
C PRO A 940 -17.63 4.81 37.00
N ALA A 941 -17.84 4.79 38.32
CA ALA A 941 -17.28 5.81 39.20
C ALA A 941 -15.74 5.75 39.21
N ARG A 942 -15.10 6.92 39.43
CA ARG A 942 -13.66 7.00 39.68
C ARG A 942 -13.30 6.18 40.95
N ALA A 943 -12.23 5.42 40.88
CA ALA A 943 -11.67 4.64 42.00
C ALA A 943 -10.39 5.28 42.54
N ALA A 944 -9.90 4.77 43.67
CA ALA A 944 -8.58 5.12 44.22
C ALA A 944 -7.90 3.87 44.80
N THR A 945 -6.58 3.87 44.86
CA THR A 945 -5.76 2.77 45.40
C THR A 945 -4.44 3.28 45.95
N ALA A 946 -3.78 2.50 46.81
CA ALA A 946 -2.43 2.79 47.25
C ALA A 946 -1.38 2.49 46.15
N VAL A 947 -0.24 3.18 46.21
CA VAL A 947 0.92 2.92 45.34
C VAL A 947 1.27 1.43 45.34
N GLY A 948 1.34 0.83 44.15
CA GLY A 948 1.67 -0.59 43.95
C GLY A 948 0.56 -1.58 44.35
N GLN A 949 -0.60 -1.11 44.84
CA GLN A 949 -1.73 -1.98 45.20
C GLN A 949 -2.77 -2.07 44.09
N ALA A 950 -3.40 -3.24 43.94
CA ALA A 950 -4.48 -3.46 42.98
C ALA A 950 -5.71 -2.62 43.34
N ALA A 951 -6.24 -1.89 42.36
CA ALA A 951 -7.47 -1.13 42.53
C ALA A 951 -8.71 -2.05 42.60
N ASP A 952 -9.71 -1.67 43.40
CA ASP A 952 -11.00 -2.36 43.44
C ASP A 952 -11.87 -1.94 42.23
N LEU A 953 -11.84 -2.76 41.18
CA LEU A 953 -12.53 -2.50 39.92
C LEU A 953 -13.87 -3.27 39.85
N PRO A 954 -14.95 -2.66 39.35
CA PRO A 954 -16.27 -3.30 39.36
C PRO A 954 -16.32 -4.49 38.40
N ARG A 955 -16.69 -5.67 38.91
CA ARG A 955 -16.80 -6.90 38.09
C ARG A 955 -17.87 -6.82 37.00
N THR A 956 -18.91 -6.02 37.22
CA THR A 956 -20.02 -5.83 36.28
C THR A 956 -20.34 -4.35 36.10
N VAL A 957 -20.72 -3.96 34.89
CA VAL A 957 -21.17 -2.60 34.54
C VAL A 957 -22.54 -2.69 33.87
N ARG A 958 -23.43 -1.74 34.19
CA ARG A 958 -24.76 -1.68 33.57
C ARG A 958 -24.66 -1.34 32.09
N ALA A 959 -25.25 -2.20 31.27
CA ALA A 959 -25.26 -2.06 29.82
C ALA A 959 -26.65 -2.37 29.24
N VAL A 960 -26.93 -1.87 28.04
CA VAL A 960 -28.05 -2.29 27.20
C VAL A 960 -27.59 -3.48 26.37
N SER A 961 -28.35 -4.56 26.38
CA SER A 961 -28.11 -5.76 25.58
C SER A 961 -28.48 -5.55 24.11
N ALA A 962 -28.02 -6.42 23.23
CA ALA A 962 -28.42 -6.41 21.81
C ALA A 962 -29.95 -6.60 21.63
N ALA A 963 -30.65 -7.18 22.62
CA ALA A 963 -32.11 -7.28 22.66
C ALA A 963 -32.82 -5.99 23.19
N GLY A 964 -32.07 -4.95 23.53
CA GLY A 964 -32.60 -3.66 24.01
C GLY A 964 -32.96 -3.63 25.50
N THR A 965 -32.59 -4.64 26.28
CA THR A 965 -32.85 -4.70 27.74
C THR A 965 -31.64 -4.24 28.53
N THR A 966 -31.82 -3.69 29.74
CA THR A 966 -30.68 -3.39 30.62
C THR A 966 -30.23 -4.63 31.38
N ILE A 967 -28.91 -4.88 31.38
CA ILE A 967 -28.23 -6.01 32.03
C ILE A 967 -27.04 -5.52 32.87
N ASP A 968 -26.64 -6.32 33.87
CA ASP A 968 -25.35 -6.18 34.55
C ASP A 968 -24.34 -7.04 33.81
N ALA A 969 -23.51 -6.42 32.98
CA ALA A 969 -22.61 -7.12 32.08
C ALA A 969 -21.21 -7.23 32.69
N GLU A 970 -20.64 -8.43 32.67
CA GLU A 970 -19.32 -8.73 33.22
C GLU A 970 -18.21 -8.04 32.42
N VAL A 971 -17.23 -7.47 33.13
CA VAL A 971 -16.11 -6.71 32.56
C VAL A 971 -14.79 -7.34 32.96
N SER A 972 -13.93 -7.56 31.97
CA SER A 972 -12.52 -7.88 32.15
C SER A 972 -11.71 -6.59 32.09
N TRP A 973 -11.15 -6.17 33.23
CA TRP A 973 -10.29 -4.98 33.30
C TRP A 973 -8.84 -5.32 32.98
N PHE A 974 -8.18 -4.41 32.26
CA PHE A 974 -6.76 -4.49 31.98
C PHE A 974 -6.03 -3.34 32.69
N VAL A 975 -5.22 -3.69 33.69
CA VAL A 975 -4.30 -2.78 34.38
C VAL A 975 -2.89 -3.18 33.97
N PRO A 976 -2.16 -2.34 33.21
CA PRO A 976 -0.76 -2.63 32.90
C PRO A 976 0.08 -2.76 34.17
N GLU A 977 1.10 -3.61 34.13
CA GLU A 977 2.07 -3.70 35.22
C GLU A 977 2.73 -2.33 35.47
N GLY A 978 2.94 -1.99 36.73
CA GLY A 978 3.50 -0.70 37.16
C GLY A 978 2.62 0.53 36.91
N ALA A 979 1.43 0.39 36.30
CA ALA A 979 0.54 1.51 36.03
C ALA A 979 0.11 2.28 37.30
N LEU A 980 0.19 1.63 38.46
CA LEU A 980 -0.24 2.14 39.77
C LEU A 980 0.94 2.48 40.70
N ASP A 981 2.16 2.61 40.18
CA ASP A 981 3.38 2.79 41.00
C ASP A 981 3.74 4.27 41.24
N THR A 982 3.15 5.19 40.47
CA THR A 982 3.45 6.62 40.60
C THR A 982 2.49 7.29 41.58
N PRO A 983 2.97 7.78 42.75
CA PRO A 983 2.11 8.43 43.73
C PRO A 983 1.45 9.68 43.13
N TYR A 984 0.16 9.86 43.46
CA TYR A 984 -0.70 10.96 43.00
C TYR A 984 -0.96 10.98 41.48
N ALA A 985 -0.64 9.91 40.75
CA ALA A 985 -1.04 9.78 39.34
C ALA A 985 -2.55 9.55 39.19
N LEU A 986 -3.12 10.07 38.10
CA LEU A 986 -4.46 9.73 37.63
C LEU A 986 -4.33 8.73 36.48
N VAL A 987 -4.69 7.48 36.73
CA VAL A 987 -4.46 6.37 35.81
C VAL A 987 -5.78 5.99 35.13
N ARG A 988 -5.79 5.93 33.80
CA ARG A 988 -6.92 5.38 33.06
C ARG A 988 -6.77 3.86 32.99
N VAL A 989 -7.79 3.13 33.45
CA VAL A 989 -7.88 1.68 33.33
C VAL A 989 -8.98 1.35 32.31
N ASP A 990 -8.62 0.58 31.31
CA ASP A 990 -9.55 0.14 30.26
C ASP A 990 -10.05 -1.28 30.55
N GLY A 991 -11.27 -1.57 30.12
CA GLY A 991 -11.89 -2.88 30.24
C GLY A 991 -12.71 -3.23 29.01
N THR A 992 -12.93 -4.53 28.83
CA THR A 992 -13.77 -5.10 27.77
C THR A 992 -14.86 -5.97 28.38
N PHE A 993 -16.04 -6.01 27.75
CA PHE A 993 -17.12 -6.87 28.24
C PHE A 993 -16.86 -8.33 27.86
N VAL A 994 -17.03 -9.25 28.81
CA VAL A 994 -16.72 -10.68 28.59
C VAL A 994 -17.54 -11.28 27.44
N LYS A 995 -18.81 -10.87 27.31
CA LYS A 995 -19.73 -11.33 26.25
C LYS A 995 -19.75 -10.45 25.00
N ASP A 996 -19.03 -9.33 25.02
CA ASP A 996 -18.80 -8.49 23.84
C ASP A 996 -17.45 -7.75 23.96
N PRO A 997 -16.32 -8.42 23.70
CA PRO A 997 -15.01 -7.81 23.90
C PRO A 997 -14.75 -6.59 23.01
N SER A 998 -15.54 -6.40 21.94
CA SER A 998 -15.50 -5.25 21.03
C SER A 998 -16.00 -3.96 21.67
N LEU A 999 -16.79 -4.07 22.74
CA LEU A 999 -17.32 -2.94 23.48
C LEU A 999 -16.34 -2.53 24.59
N ARG A 1000 -15.87 -1.28 24.50
CA ARG A 1000 -14.97 -0.68 25.49
C ARG A 1000 -15.71 -0.11 26.70
N ILE A 1001 -15.08 -0.19 27.86
CA ILE A 1001 -15.35 0.67 29.00
C ILE A 1001 -14.02 1.17 29.59
N SER A 1002 -14.06 2.31 30.27
CA SER A 1002 -12.89 2.84 30.99
C SER A 1002 -13.30 3.45 32.32
N LEU A 1003 -12.42 3.34 33.31
CA LEU A 1003 -12.51 4.02 34.59
C LEU A 1003 -11.19 4.73 34.89
N TYR A 1004 -11.22 5.67 35.83
CA TYR A 1004 -10.03 6.36 36.29
C TYR A 1004 -9.71 5.96 37.74
N VAL A 1005 -8.45 5.73 38.03
CA VAL A 1005 -7.92 5.36 39.35
C VAL A 1005 -6.98 6.47 39.84
N GLU A 1006 -7.25 7.02 41.02
CA GLU A 1006 -6.32 7.88 41.74
C GLU A 1006 -5.32 7.01 42.52
N VAL A 1007 -4.03 7.14 42.22
CA VAL A 1007 -2.97 6.47 42.97
C VAL A 1007 -2.56 7.37 44.13
N VAL A 1008 -2.59 6.87 45.36
CA VAL A 1008 -2.19 7.65 46.55
C VAL A 1008 -1.17 6.88 47.39
N PRO A 1009 -0.29 7.56 48.15
CA PRO A 1009 0.60 6.84 49.07
C PRO A 1009 -0.16 6.08 50.15
N GLU A 1010 0.43 4.99 50.64
CA GLU A 1010 -0.03 4.38 51.88
C GLU A 1010 0.02 5.41 53.03
N GLY A 1011 -0.94 5.31 53.95
CA GLY A 1011 -0.96 6.17 55.13
C GLY A 1011 -1.46 7.60 54.94
N LEU A 1012 -2.12 7.89 53.82
CA LEU A 1012 -2.76 9.18 53.56
C LEU A 1012 -3.70 9.61 54.71
N ARG A 1013 -3.49 10.83 55.22
CA ARG A 1013 -4.29 11.44 56.31
C ARG A 1013 -5.08 12.66 55.87
N TYR A 1014 -4.50 13.45 54.97
CA TYR A 1014 -5.19 14.59 54.35
C TYR A 1014 -5.03 14.49 52.84
N PHE A 1015 -6.11 14.77 52.13
CA PHE A 1015 -6.09 14.98 50.68
C PHE A 1015 -7.03 16.12 50.33
N ILE A 1016 -6.44 17.28 50.04
CA ILE A 1016 -7.13 18.54 49.77
C ILE A 1016 -7.07 18.80 48.28
N ASP A 1017 -8.21 18.69 47.62
CA ASP A 1017 -8.39 18.96 46.20
C ASP A 1017 -8.85 20.42 46.05
N ALA A 1018 -7.89 21.31 45.80
CA ALA A 1018 -8.08 22.73 46.06
C ALA A 1018 -9.08 23.33 45.05
N ASN A 1019 -10.11 23.99 45.59
CA ASN A 1019 -11.20 24.56 44.80
C ASN A 1019 -11.99 23.53 43.93
N ALA A 1020 -11.93 22.24 44.27
CA ALA A 1020 -12.66 21.21 43.53
C ALA A 1020 -14.19 21.36 43.63
N PRO A 1021 -14.95 21.08 42.55
CA PRO A 1021 -16.41 21.15 42.58
C PRO A 1021 -17.01 19.99 43.37
N ALA A 1022 -18.20 20.20 43.95
CA ALA A 1022 -18.95 19.16 44.65
C ALA A 1022 -19.64 18.19 43.68
N ALA A 1023 -18.85 17.35 42.99
CA ALA A 1023 -19.34 16.32 42.06
C ALA A 1023 -18.87 14.93 42.52
N PRO A 1024 -19.76 14.09 43.09
CA PRO A 1024 -19.36 12.92 43.89
C PRO A 1024 -18.61 11.82 43.13
N ASN A 1025 -18.74 11.71 41.80
CA ASN A 1025 -18.17 10.58 41.05
C ASN A 1025 -17.16 10.99 39.96
N ALA A 1026 -16.95 12.28 39.74
CA ALA A 1026 -16.15 12.79 38.62
C ALA A 1026 -14.80 13.39 39.05
N VAL A 1027 -14.61 13.74 40.32
CA VAL A 1027 -13.41 14.43 40.86
C VAL A 1027 -12.63 13.56 41.84
N ALA A 1028 -11.39 13.95 42.18
CA ALA A 1028 -10.45 13.09 42.89
C ALA A 1028 -10.86 12.82 44.36
N TYR A 1029 -11.21 13.87 45.11
CA TYR A 1029 -11.43 13.75 46.57
C TYR A 1029 -12.46 12.68 47.00
N PRO A 1030 -13.68 12.60 46.40
CA PRO A 1030 -14.65 11.58 46.78
C PRO A 1030 -14.14 10.14 46.61
N ALA A 1031 -13.40 9.86 45.54
CA ALA A 1031 -12.82 8.55 45.27
C ALA A 1031 -11.75 8.20 46.31
N VAL A 1032 -10.83 9.14 46.60
CA VAL A 1032 -9.78 8.95 47.61
C VAL A 1032 -10.37 8.78 49.01
N ARG A 1033 -11.42 9.53 49.34
CA ARG A 1033 -12.13 9.38 50.61
C ARG A 1033 -12.81 8.01 50.73
N ALA A 1034 -13.54 7.59 49.69
CA ALA A 1034 -14.22 6.30 49.70
C ALA A 1034 -13.23 5.14 49.89
N TRP A 1035 -12.07 5.21 49.24
CA TRP A 1035 -10.97 4.27 49.45
C TRP A 1035 -10.42 4.33 50.88
N ALA A 1036 -10.09 5.50 51.41
CA ALA A 1036 -9.56 5.65 52.78
C ALA A 1036 -10.55 5.14 53.85
N ASP A 1037 -11.85 5.36 53.64
CA ASP A 1037 -12.91 4.85 54.52
C ASP A 1037 -13.01 3.31 54.43
N ALA A 1038 -12.80 2.72 53.24
CA ALA A 1038 -12.78 1.26 53.03
C ALA A 1038 -11.55 0.57 53.66
N GLU A 1039 -10.40 1.25 53.69
CA GLU A 1039 -9.16 0.79 54.34
C GLU A 1039 -9.16 0.96 55.87
N ASP A 1040 -10.29 1.32 56.49
CA ASP A 1040 -10.42 1.62 57.93
C ASP A 1040 -9.44 2.71 58.41
N ARG A 1041 -9.06 3.62 57.50
CA ARG A 1041 -8.15 4.75 57.75
C ARG A 1041 -8.72 6.05 57.18
N PRO A 1042 -9.88 6.53 57.67
CA PRO A 1042 -10.58 7.68 57.11
C PRO A 1042 -9.71 8.94 57.08
N LEU A 1043 -9.86 9.74 56.02
CA LEU A 1043 -9.22 11.06 55.92
C LEU A 1043 -9.68 11.98 57.04
N LEU A 1044 -8.75 12.80 57.54
CA LEU A 1044 -9.04 13.80 58.57
C LEU A 1044 -9.85 14.98 58.02
N ASN A 1045 -9.79 15.24 56.70
CA ASN A 1045 -10.68 16.19 56.05
C ASN A 1045 -11.96 15.54 55.53
N ARG A 1046 -13.11 16.18 55.79
CA ARG A 1046 -14.46 15.71 55.43
C ARG A 1046 -15.02 16.30 54.13
N GLU A 1047 -14.32 17.27 53.56
CA GLU A 1047 -14.65 17.96 52.32
C GLU A 1047 -13.37 18.08 51.48
N ALA A 1048 -13.53 18.25 50.17
CA ALA A 1048 -12.41 18.42 49.23
C ALA A 1048 -11.53 19.61 49.60
N ASP A 1049 -12.15 20.70 50.05
CA ASP A 1049 -11.47 21.91 50.47
C ASP A 1049 -12.38 22.77 51.36
N ALA A 1050 -11.81 23.45 52.35
CA ALA A 1050 -12.52 24.32 53.30
C ALA A 1050 -11.62 25.43 53.84
N ALA A 1051 -12.23 26.51 54.34
CA ALA A 1051 -11.53 27.52 55.13
C ALA A 1051 -11.17 26.96 56.51
N TRP A 1052 -10.00 27.35 57.03
CA TRP A 1052 -9.53 26.97 58.36
C TRP A 1052 -10.51 27.41 59.45
N SER A 1053 -10.82 26.51 60.37
CA SER A 1053 -11.43 26.82 61.67
C SER A 1053 -10.85 25.92 62.75
N ALA A 1054 -10.84 26.38 63.99
CA ALA A 1054 -10.33 25.59 65.13
C ALA A 1054 -11.19 24.33 65.36
N GLU A 1055 -12.50 24.42 65.12
CA GLU A 1055 -13.43 23.29 65.23
C GLU A 1055 -13.19 22.24 64.16
N ARG A 1056 -12.85 22.67 62.94
CA ARG A 1056 -12.58 21.77 61.82
C ARG A 1056 -11.18 21.15 61.95
N GLY A 1057 -10.23 21.88 62.53
CA GLY A 1057 -8.86 21.43 62.72
C GLY A 1057 -8.04 21.35 61.42
N TRP A 1058 -8.58 21.82 60.29
CA TRP A 1058 -7.87 21.93 59.01
C TRP A 1058 -8.50 22.99 58.09
N GLY A 1059 -7.77 23.44 57.07
CA GLY A 1059 -8.28 24.27 55.97
C GLY A 1059 -7.32 25.38 55.51
N ARG A 1060 -7.70 26.12 54.47
CA ARG A 1060 -6.93 27.28 53.98
C ARG A 1060 -6.91 28.41 55.01
N ALA A 1061 -5.75 29.02 55.22
CA ALA A 1061 -5.55 30.01 56.28
C ALA A 1061 -6.18 31.38 55.98
N ALA A 1062 -6.48 31.67 54.72
CA ALA A 1062 -7.10 32.91 54.27
C ALA A 1062 -7.99 32.67 53.04
N SER A 1063 -8.71 33.71 52.61
CA SER A 1063 -9.38 33.72 51.32
C SER A 1063 -8.37 33.97 50.20
N TYR A 1064 -8.40 33.13 49.17
CA TYR A 1064 -7.55 33.22 47.98
C TYR A 1064 -8.40 33.35 46.71
N SER A 1065 -7.75 33.61 45.58
CA SER A 1065 -8.41 33.69 44.28
C SER A 1065 -8.53 32.29 43.66
N ALA A 1066 -9.74 31.95 43.23
CA ALA A 1066 -10.05 30.64 42.64
C ALA A 1066 -9.62 30.59 41.17
N LYS A 1067 -8.96 29.50 40.77
CA LYS A 1067 -8.87 29.15 39.35
C LYS A 1067 -10.20 28.51 38.92
N GLY A 1068 -10.87 29.09 37.93
CA GLY A 1068 -12.07 28.50 37.32
C GLY A 1068 -11.77 27.23 36.53
N LEU A 1069 -12.77 26.34 36.42
CA LEU A 1069 -12.70 25.08 35.68
C LEU A 1069 -12.28 25.30 34.22
N LEU A 1070 -11.37 24.46 33.72
CA LEU A 1070 -11.03 24.33 32.30
C LEU A 1070 -12.04 23.44 31.55
N ASN A 1071 -12.87 22.66 32.26
CA ASN A 1071 -13.87 21.73 31.71
C ASN A 1071 -13.26 20.60 30.85
N THR A 1072 -12.06 20.14 31.18
CA THR A 1072 -11.45 18.93 30.64
C THR A 1072 -12.19 17.70 31.17
N ASN A 1073 -12.41 16.71 30.31
CA ASN A 1073 -13.00 15.42 30.68
C ASN A 1073 -11.96 14.32 30.38
N PRO A 1074 -11.48 13.57 31.39
CA PRO A 1074 -11.87 13.60 32.81
C PRO A 1074 -11.37 14.85 33.56
N TYR A 1075 -11.94 15.11 34.73
CA TYR A 1075 -11.41 16.10 35.68
C TYR A 1075 -10.03 15.67 36.17
N ASP A 1076 -9.02 16.50 35.98
CA ASP A 1076 -7.67 16.28 36.50
C ASP A 1076 -7.38 17.25 37.65
N LYS A 1077 -7.25 16.72 38.88
CA LYS A 1077 -6.92 17.49 40.09
C LYS A 1077 -5.68 18.36 39.94
N MET A 1078 -4.77 18.01 39.02
CA MET A 1078 -3.55 18.75 38.80
C MET A 1078 -3.80 20.04 38.02
N ARG A 1079 -4.74 20.02 37.07
CA ARG A 1079 -4.88 21.07 36.04
C ARG A 1079 -6.21 21.83 36.09
N GLU A 1080 -7.27 21.25 36.63
CA GLU A 1080 -8.61 21.82 36.51
C GLU A 1080 -8.85 23.02 37.43
N THR A 1081 -8.49 22.87 38.70
CA THR A 1081 -8.79 23.85 39.74
C THR A 1081 -7.58 24.12 40.63
N GLY A 1082 -7.68 25.16 41.44
CA GLY A 1082 -6.66 25.51 42.41
C GLY A 1082 -6.90 26.89 43.01
N TRP A 1083 -6.01 27.27 43.92
CA TRP A 1083 -5.94 28.61 44.49
C TRP A 1083 -4.66 29.32 44.07
N TYR A 1084 -4.76 30.64 43.94
CA TYR A 1084 -3.61 31.53 43.81
C TYR A 1084 -3.81 32.78 44.65
N THR A 1085 -2.71 33.44 45.02
CA THR A 1085 -2.78 34.65 45.86
C THR A 1085 -2.87 35.93 45.02
N ALA A 1086 -3.14 37.07 45.67
CA ALA A 1086 -3.33 38.36 44.99
C ALA A 1086 -2.04 38.96 44.38
N GLY A 1087 -0.86 38.40 44.69
CA GLY A 1087 0.42 38.90 44.19
C GLY A 1087 1.62 38.13 44.75
N THR A 1088 2.83 38.44 44.28
CA THR A 1088 4.07 37.71 44.60
C THR A 1088 4.45 37.74 46.09
N GLY A 1089 4.08 38.79 46.82
CA GLY A 1089 4.43 38.95 48.24
C GLY A 1089 3.52 38.22 49.24
N THR A 1090 2.43 37.59 48.78
CA THR A 1090 1.48 36.90 49.67
C THR A 1090 1.61 35.40 49.53
N PRO A 1091 1.96 34.67 50.60
CA PRO A 1091 2.02 33.21 50.57
C PRO A 1091 0.63 32.58 50.59
N LEU A 1092 0.52 31.41 49.97
CA LEU A 1092 -0.65 30.55 50.03
C LEU A 1092 -0.43 29.54 51.16
N GLN A 1093 -1.38 29.45 52.10
CA GLN A 1093 -1.21 28.67 53.32
C GLN A 1093 -2.40 27.77 53.63
N TYR A 1094 -2.09 26.56 54.07
CA TYR A 1094 -3.03 25.61 54.65
C TYR A 1094 -2.59 25.24 56.06
N ARG A 1095 -3.55 25.09 56.96
CA ARG A 1095 -3.33 24.64 58.34
C ARG A 1095 -3.93 23.26 58.53
N LEU A 1096 -3.21 22.35 59.17
CA LEU A 1096 -3.58 20.94 59.34
C LEU A 1096 -3.23 20.50 60.77
N THR A 1097 -4.20 20.01 61.54
CA THR A 1097 -3.93 19.39 62.85
C THR A 1097 -3.46 17.96 62.63
N LEU A 1098 -2.26 17.64 63.12
CA LEU A 1098 -1.63 16.32 63.02
C LEU A 1098 -1.18 15.84 64.40
N PRO A 1099 -1.32 14.53 64.72
CA PRO A 1099 -0.68 13.91 65.88
C PRO A 1099 0.86 13.98 65.83
N ALA A 1100 1.51 13.54 66.91
CA ALA A 1100 2.95 13.24 66.86
C ALA A 1100 3.20 12.10 65.88
N GLY A 1101 4.27 12.19 65.09
CA GLY A 1101 4.59 11.21 64.05
C GLY A 1101 5.49 11.78 62.95
N THR A 1102 5.89 10.92 62.01
CA THR A 1102 6.63 11.32 60.81
C THR A 1102 5.70 11.32 59.62
N TYR A 1103 5.72 12.41 58.86
CA TYR A 1103 4.79 12.65 57.77
C TYR A 1103 5.52 13.08 56.51
N THR A 1104 5.06 12.58 55.37
CA THR A 1104 5.38 13.12 54.05
C THR A 1104 4.27 14.06 53.61
N VAL A 1105 4.61 15.32 53.34
CA VAL A 1105 3.70 16.28 52.71
C VAL A 1105 4.00 16.36 51.22
N SER A 1106 2.94 16.39 50.40
CA SER A 1106 3.03 16.50 48.95
C SER A 1106 2.06 17.53 48.42
N SER A 1107 2.44 18.25 47.37
CA SER A 1107 1.62 19.30 46.77
C SER A 1107 1.75 19.32 45.25
N GLY A 1108 0.63 19.57 44.58
CA GLY A 1108 0.57 19.75 43.14
C GLY A 1108 0.47 21.21 42.73
N HIS A 1109 1.22 21.58 41.69
CA HIS A 1109 1.25 22.94 41.16
C HIS A 1109 1.14 22.94 39.63
N THR A 1110 0.27 23.77 39.06
CA THR A 1110 0.15 23.96 37.61
C THR A 1110 0.27 25.43 37.23
N GLU A 1111 0.94 25.69 36.10
CA GLU A 1111 0.99 27.02 35.50
C GLU A 1111 -0.11 27.18 34.44
N TRP A 1112 -1.15 27.96 34.77
CA TRP A 1112 -2.32 28.13 33.90
C TRP A 1112 -2.23 29.27 32.89
N TRP A 1113 -1.34 30.25 33.09
CA TRP A 1113 -1.48 31.55 32.42
C TRP A 1113 -0.24 32.02 31.67
N ASN A 1114 0.82 31.21 31.56
CA ASN A 1114 2.11 31.66 31.02
C ASN A 1114 2.40 31.20 29.58
N PRO A 1115 1.80 31.81 28.54
CA PRO A 1115 2.02 31.43 27.13
C PRO A 1115 3.31 32.01 26.54
N GLY A 1116 4.23 32.55 27.34
CA GLY A 1116 5.48 33.16 26.84
C GLY A 1116 5.54 34.69 26.94
N SER A 1117 4.75 35.32 27.82
CA SER A 1117 4.61 36.77 27.95
C SER A 1117 5.69 37.47 28.81
N GLY A 1118 6.84 36.84 29.01
CA GLY A 1118 7.95 37.35 29.83
C GLY A 1118 7.78 37.14 31.34
N ARG A 1119 6.82 36.30 31.75
CA ARG A 1119 6.46 36.02 33.14
C ARG A 1119 7.05 34.68 33.58
N SER A 1120 7.32 34.53 34.87
CA SER A 1120 7.76 33.25 35.45
C SER A 1120 7.13 33.05 36.82
N ARG A 1121 6.88 31.79 37.18
CA ARG A 1121 6.42 31.43 38.53
C ARG A 1121 7.47 30.56 39.18
N ARG A 1122 8.05 31.03 40.27
CA ARG A 1122 8.96 30.24 41.09
C ARG A 1122 8.39 30.21 42.51
N MET A 1123 8.26 29.01 43.05
CA MET A 1123 7.61 28.77 44.33
C MET A 1123 8.48 27.89 45.21
N ALA A 1124 8.68 28.31 46.45
CA ALA A 1124 9.25 27.49 47.51
C ALA A 1124 8.17 27.10 48.51
N THR A 1125 8.22 25.85 48.96
CA THR A 1125 7.23 25.25 49.85
C THR A 1125 7.88 24.86 51.18
N SER A 1126 7.15 25.05 52.28
CA SER A 1126 7.64 24.74 53.62
C SER A 1126 6.49 24.33 54.54
N VAL A 1127 6.85 23.60 55.59
CA VAL A 1127 5.97 23.22 56.68
C VAL A 1127 6.47 23.88 57.96
N SER A 1128 5.58 24.47 58.76
CA SER A 1128 5.94 25.02 60.07
C SER A 1128 4.95 24.67 61.17
N TRP A 1129 5.43 24.55 62.40
CA TRP A 1129 4.62 24.32 63.60
C TRP A 1129 5.28 24.95 64.83
N THR A 1130 4.49 25.13 65.89
CA THR A 1130 4.99 25.61 67.18
C THR A 1130 5.05 24.46 68.17
N GLY A 1131 6.22 24.22 68.77
CA GLY A 1131 6.43 23.19 69.79
C GLY A 1131 5.60 23.44 71.05
N ALA A 1132 4.92 22.40 71.55
CA ALA A 1132 4.05 22.52 72.72
C ALA A 1132 4.83 22.72 74.04
N ALA A 1133 6.06 22.20 74.12
CA ALA A 1133 6.89 22.24 75.33
C ALA A 1133 7.74 23.51 75.49
N ASP A 1134 8.16 24.13 74.39
CA ASP A 1134 9.14 25.24 74.37
C ASP A 1134 8.65 26.51 73.65
N GLY A 1135 7.51 26.44 72.94
CA GLY A 1135 6.96 27.55 72.16
C GLY A 1135 7.78 27.89 70.91
N THR A 1136 8.76 27.07 70.53
CA THR A 1136 9.64 27.35 69.39
C THR A 1136 8.92 27.07 68.08
N VAL A 1137 9.00 28.00 67.13
CA VAL A 1137 8.50 27.78 65.77
C VAL A 1137 9.57 27.03 64.98
N THR A 1138 9.25 25.81 64.55
CA THR A 1138 10.09 25.01 63.65
C THR A 1138 9.56 25.16 62.24
N THR A 1139 10.44 25.39 61.26
CA THR A 1139 10.10 25.43 59.84
C THR A 1139 11.02 24.48 59.06
N VAL A 1140 10.42 23.58 58.28
CA VAL A 1140 11.10 22.59 57.44
C VAL A 1140 10.81 22.93 55.97
N PRO A 1141 11.83 23.20 55.14
CA PRO A 1141 11.66 23.30 53.69
C PRO A 1141 11.21 21.95 53.10
N VAL A 1142 10.22 21.98 52.21
CA VAL A 1142 9.69 20.77 51.55
C VAL A 1142 10.28 20.64 50.14
N GLY A 1143 10.32 21.73 49.38
CA GLY A 1143 10.90 21.76 48.03
C GLY A 1143 10.44 22.98 47.23
N SER A 1144 10.77 23.03 45.94
CA SER A 1144 10.41 24.15 45.06
C SER A 1144 9.92 23.69 43.69
N ALA A 1145 9.08 24.52 43.07
CA ALA A 1145 8.60 24.35 41.70
C ALA A 1145 8.88 25.63 40.91
N ALA A 1146 9.40 25.47 39.69
CA ALA A 1146 9.73 26.59 38.80
C ALA A 1146 9.13 26.39 37.42
N PHE A 1147 8.33 27.36 36.99
CA PHE A 1147 7.71 27.44 35.67
C PHE A 1147 8.31 28.65 34.95
N PRO A 1148 9.30 28.43 34.05
CA PRO A 1148 9.87 29.50 33.24
C PRO A 1148 8.84 30.11 32.27
N ASN A 1149 9.25 31.16 31.57
CA ASN A 1149 8.43 31.79 30.55
C ASN A 1149 8.04 30.78 29.46
N GLY A 1150 6.74 30.69 29.14
CA GLY A 1150 6.21 29.74 28.14
C GLY A 1150 5.70 28.40 28.71
N SER A 1151 5.67 28.22 30.02
CA SER A 1151 5.27 26.97 30.69
C SER A 1151 3.75 26.74 30.84
N MET A 1152 2.90 27.37 30.02
CA MET A 1152 1.44 27.18 30.12
C MET A 1152 1.07 25.69 29.99
N GLY A 1153 0.30 25.18 30.97
CA GLY A 1153 -0.14 23.79 31.02
C GLY A 1153 0.86 22.81 31.64
N GLN A 1154 2.06 23.26 32.02
CA GLN A 1154 3.03 22.43 32.75
C GLN A 1154 2.64 22.30 34.23
N SER A 1155 3.01 21.16 34.82
CA SER A 1155 2.65 20.79 36.18
C SER A 1155 3.88 20.21 36.90
N ALA A 1156 3.96 20.41 38.23
CA ALA A 1156 5.03 19.88 39.07
C ALA A 1156 4.48 19.43 40.42
N VAL A 1157 4.96 18.27 40.91
CA VAL A 1157 4.67 17.76 42.25
C VAL A 1157 5.89 18.01 43.13
N VAL A 1158 5.66 18.51 44.34
CA VAL A 1158 6.71 18.75 45.34
C VAL A 1158 6.38 17.90 46.57
N SER A 1159 7.37 17.20 47.13
CA SER A 1159 7.19 16.35 48.30
C SER A 1159 8.37 16.46 49.26
N GLY A 1160 8.12 16.27 50.56
CA GLY A 1160 9.16 16.26 51.59
C GLY A 1160 8.65 15.74 52.94
N THR A 1161 9.57 15.25 53.75
CA THR A 1161 9.27 14.60 55.04
C THR A 1161 9.57 15.53 56.22
N PHE A 1162 8.74 15.46 57.26
CA PHE A 1162 8.96 16.14 58.54
C PHE A 1162 8.46 15.29 59.72
N THR A 1163 9.06 15.48 60.89
CA THR A 1163 8.67 14.77 62.12
C THR A 1163 8.11 15.74 63.14
N LEU A 1164 6.92 15.44 63.65
CA LEU A 1164 6.28 16.14 64.76
C LEU A 1164 6.54 15.40 66.07
N PRO A 1165 7.18 16.04 67.06
CA PRO A 1165 7.44 15.42 68.36
C PRO A 1165 6.16 15.31 69.21
N ASP A 1166 5.21 16.24 69.02
CA ASP A 1166 3.93 16.32 69.73
C ASP A 1166 2.82 16.67 68.72
N ALA A 1167 1.57 16.38 69.07
CA ALA A 1167 0.43 16.81 68.27
C ALA A 1167 0.40 18.35 68.11
N ALA A 1168 0.32 18.84 66.89
CA ALA A 1168 0.42 20.26 66.58
C ALA A 1168 -0.46 20.68 65.39
N VAL A 1169 -0.78 21.97 65.31
CA VAL A 1169 -1.31 22.58 64.08
C VAL A 1169 -0.13 22.98 63.20
N VAL A 1170 -0.05 22.31 62.06
CA VAL A 1170 0.99 22.48 61.06
C VAL A 1170 0.51 23.44 59.98
N THR A 1171 1.35 24.40 59.59
CA THR A 1171 1.09 25.32 58.48
C THR A 1171 1.96 24.96 57.28
N TYR A 1172 1.33 24.46 56.22
CA TYR A 1172 1.96 24.32 54.91
C TYR A 1172 1.90 25.65 54.17
N THR A 1173 3.03 26.13 53.65
CA THR A 1173 3.19 27.45 53.05
C THR A 1173 3.82 27.34 51.66
N VAL A 1174 3.18 27.94 50.65
CA VAL A 1174 3.73 28.16 49.29
C VAL A 1174 4.04 29.64 49.12
N SER A 1175 5.31 29.97 48.97
CA SER A 1175 5.81 31.34 48.82
C SER A 1175 6.46 31.52 47.46
N ASN A 1176 6.41 32.74 46.91
CA ASN A 1176 7.21 33.08 45.74
C ASN A 1176 8.67 33.26 46.19
N ASP A 1177 9.62 32.62 45.49
CA ASP A 1177 11.06 32.65 45.80
C ASP A 1177 11.90 33.36 44.71
N GLY A 1178 11.28 34.24 43.92
CA GLY A 1178 11.93 35.05 42.88
C GLY A 1178 11.28 34.98 41.50
N GLY A 1179 10.03 34.52 41.39
CA GLY A 1179 9.22 34.61 40.17
C GLY A 1179 8.46 35.93 40.05
N THR A 1180 7.94 36.26 38.87
CA THR A 1180 7.11 37.47 38.66
C THR A 1180 5.63 37.25 38.98
N GLU A 1181 5.19 35.99 39.11
CA GLU A 1181 3.79 35.61 39.32
C GLU A 1181 3.51 35.11 40.75
N ALA A 1182 2.25 35.23 41.19
CA ALA A 1182 1.81 34.80 42.52
C ALA A 1182 2.07 33.30 42.79
N PRO A 1183 2.11 32.84 44.04
CA PRO A 1183 2.01 31.41 44.33
C PRO A 1183 0.68 30.78 43.87
N ALA A 1184 0.72 29.51 43.47
CA ALA A 1184 -0.41 28.73 43.00
C ALA A 1184 -0.34 27.30 43.57
N LEU A 1185 -1.51 26.71 43.88
CA LEU A 1185 -1.64 25.36 44.41
C LEU A 1185 -2.87 24.67 43.81
N SER A 1186 -2.69 23.48 43.25
CA SER A 1186 -3.77 22.64 42.71
C SER A 1186 -4.32 21.67 43.76
N TRP A 1187 -3.44 21.03 44.54
CA TRP A 1187 -3.84 20.12 45.62
C TRP A 1187 -2.75 20.00 46.69
N LEU A 1188 -3.11 19.54 47.89
CA LEU A 1188 -2.21 19.29 49.01
C LEU A 1188 -2.56 17.96 49.70
N ALA A 1189 -1.57 17.14 49.99
CA ALA A 1189 -1.73 15.86 50.66
C ALA A 1189 -0.72 15.68 51.80
N VAL A 1190 -1.10 14.90 52.81
CA VAL A 1190 -0.19 14.48 53.89
C VAL A 1190 -0.39 12.99 54.14
N ALA A 1191 0.69 12.22 54.05
CA ALA A 1191 0.75 10.80 54.37
C ALA A 1191 1.61 10.57 55.63
N ASP A 1192 1.22 9.59 56.42
CA ASP A 1192 1.93 9.13 57.63
C ASP A 1192 2.89 8.00 57.24
N ASP A 1193 4.18 8.16 57.53
CA ASP A 1193 5.25 7.24 57.12
C ASP A 1193 5.35 6.00 58.04
N GLY A 1194 4.43 5.83 58.99
CA GLY A 1194 4.22 4.56 59.69
C GLY A 1194 5.28 4.18 60.73
N GLN A 1195 6.15 5.11 61.15
CA GLN A 1195 6.99 4.92 62.33
C GLN A 1195 6.50 5.78 63.49
N ALA A 1196 5.79 5.13 64.42
CA ALA A 1196 5.71 5.54 65.82
C ALA A 1196 6.01 4.32 66.71
#